data_AF-I6AQY3-F1
#
_entry.id   AF-I6AQY3-F1
#
_cell.length_a   1.000
_cell.length_b   1.000
_cell.length_c   1.000
_cell.angle_alpha   90.00
_cell.angle_beta   90.00
_cell.angle_gamma   90.00
#
_symmetry.space_group_name_H-M   'P 1'
#
loop_
_entity.id
_entity.type
_entity.pdbx_description
1 polymer ?
#
loop_
_entity_poly.entity_id
_entity_poly.type
_entity_poly.pdbx_seq_one_letter_code
_entity_poly.pdbx_strand_id
1 'polypeptide(L)'
;MALASRRPCSSFSMHLTPFDWSIVIAAAIALAGVALWIRRYTRSVSDFLAANRCAGRYLLTLSEGIAAFGVTSIIANFEKFYQAGFAAYWWGMMLAPVGMVVAMSGWVAYRFRETRALTMAQFFEMRYSRRFRIFAGMLTWVSGVLNYGVFPGIVANFFIHFCGLPQTLTIAGVEVRTLLVIMALFLGMALLLVFGGGMVAVMVTDFFQAQFLNIVFLVLMAVVFYKVGWGHTVEALSATAPGKSLFDPFDQSKISDFNFWFFAIFAFKAFYNCLGWQGTSGYNASARTPHEAKMARVLAEWRNGVTYLMLMILPIAAYVVLHHAGYDAVQQSAQTSLAAIGDPQTATQMTVPVTLVALLPAGIVGLLAAAMVMAAVATDDSYLHSWGSIFVQDVVLPFRHGKPPLSQRAHLFLLRASIVLVAVFAFCWSAFFPLRDYLFMYFLLTGTIYLGGSGAVIIGGLYWKRGTTAGAYTAMISGCAVAIIGITLQAAWPHIPALVALAPKFPVNGAWLAMIAYATSIVSYVLVSLATCREPANLDRILHRGQYALASEAVSVPDLAGLPRWKRVLGFTRNFTRGDNAIYLFKLGWTGFWTLIFVLGTILGLTIGFSKNVWAGFWLFVILVSAIVGTGTVIWFLWGGSRDLVALVRLLREKQRDASDDGQIHETETPESPKTEKKHPPVAPLSIP
;
A
#
# COMPACT_ATOMS: atom_id res chain seq x y z
N MET A 1 65.02 8.62 3.05
CA MET A 1 64.52 7.99 4.30
C MET A 1 63.69 9.03 5.04
N ALA A 2 62.38 9.06 4.78
CA ALA A 2 61.43 9.87 5.54
C ALA A 2 60.06 9.15 5.45
N LEU A 3 59.76 8.42 6.52
CA LEU A 3 58.49 7.71 6.72
C LEU A 3 57.38 8.75 6.87
N ALA A 4 56.51 8.84 5.86
CA ALA A 4 55.23 9.51 5.99
C ALA A 4 54.38 8.73 7.00
N SER A 5 54.09 9.38 8.12
CA SER A 5 53.18 8.92 9.17
C SER A 5 51.84 8.49 8.58
N ARG A 6 51.55 7.19 8.66
CA ARG A 6 50.20 6.65 8.49
C ARG A 6 49.29 7.38 9.49
N ARG A 7 48.28 8.10 8.96
CA ARG A 7 47.18 8.58 9.79
C ARG A 7 46.53 7.36 10.47
N PRO A 8 46.26 7.37 11.78
CA PRO A 8 45.58 6.28 12.44
C PRO A 8 44.19 6.11 11.81
N CYS A 9 43.81 4.86 11.54
CA CYS A 9 42.45 4.48 11.19
C CYS A 9 41.46 5.22 12.10
N SER A 10 40.61 6.06 11.52
CA SER A 10 39.42 6.55 12.22
C SER A 10 38.64 5.31 12.69
N SER A 11 38.52 5.13 14.00
CA SER A 11 37.67 4.10 14.56
C SER A 11 36.25 4.33 14.06
N PHE A 12 35.79 3.49 13.13
CA PHE A 12 34.40 3.47 12.69
C PHE A 12 33.51 3.23 13.91
N SER A 13 32.85 4.28 14.38
CA SER A 13 31.91 4.17 15.49
C SER A 13 30.54 3.82 14.89
N MET A 14 30.19 2.53 14.89
CA MET A 14 28.83 2.10 14.58
C MET A 14 27.86 2.80 15.54
N HIS A 15 26.72 3.26 15.03
CA HIS A 15 25.75 3.95 15.87
C HIS A 15 25.04 2.99 16.85
N LEU A 16 24.92 1.70 16.47
CA LEU A 16 24.24 0.69 17.30
C LEU A 16 25.23 0.02 18.27
N THR A 17 24.78 -0.14 19.51
CA THR A 17 25.49 -0.91 20.53
C THR A 17 25.31 -2.43 20.31
N PRO A 18 26.14 -3.28 20.95
CA PRO A 18 25.92 -4.73 20.92
C PRO A 18 24.53 -5.15 21.45
N PHE A 19 23.99 -4.39 22.41
CA PHE A 19 22.64 -4.62 22.92
C PHE A 19 21.58 -4.35 21.85
N ASP A 20 21.72 -3.26 21.07
CA ASP A 20 20.82 -2.96 19.95
C ASP A 20 20.84 -4.09 18.90
N TRP A 21 22.02 -4.56 18.52
CA TRP A 21 22.17 -5.66 17.58
C TRP A 21 21.55 -6.97 18.08
N SER A 22 21.62 -7.25 19.39
CA SER A 22 20.99 -8.44 19.97
C SER A 22 19.46 -8.43 19.77
N ILE A 23 18.81 -7.26 19.85
CA ILE A 23 17.37 -7.11 19.61
C ILE A 23 17.04 -7.39 18.15
N VAL A 24 17.82 -6.83 17.22
CA VAL A 24 17.65 -7.04 15.77
C VAL A 24 17.79 -8.52 15.41
N ILE A 25 18.84 -9.17 15.91
CA ILE A 25 19.10 -10.59 15.64
C ILE A 25 17.99 -11.46 16.24
N ALA A 26 17.54 -11.18 17.48
CA ALA A 26 16.46 -11.92 18.11
C ALA A 26 15.14 -11.81 17.31
N ALA A 27 14.80 -10.62 16.82
CA ALA A 27 13.62 -10.41 15.98
C ALA A 27 13.72 -11.19 14.66
N ALA A 28 14.88 -11.15 13.99
CA ALA A 28 15.12 -11.89 12.76
C ALA A 28 15.02 -13.42 12.97
N ILE A 29 15.58 -13.96 14.05
CA ILE A 29 15.48 -15.38 14.40
C ILE A 29 14.02 -15.78 14.69
N ALA A 30 13.28 -14.96 15.43
CA ALA A 30 11.87 -15.21 15.71
C ALA A 30 11.05 -15.26 14.42
N LEU A 31 11.27 -14.31 13.50
CA LEU A 31 10.62 -14.28 12.19
C LEU A 31 10.93 -15.55 11.37
N ALA A 32 12.22 -15.93 11.29
CA ALA A 32 12.65 -17.14 10.60
C ALA A 32 12.00 -18.39 11.21
N GLY A 33 11.90 -18.47 12.53
CA GLY A 33 11.21 -19.56 13.24
C GLY A 33 9.74 -19.69 12.86
N VAL A 34 9.01 -18.58 12.81
CA VAL A 34 7.61 -18.54 12.38
C VAL A 34 7.46 -19.00 10.92
N ALA A 35 8.33 -18.51 10.04
CA ALA A 35 8.33 -18.87 8.62
C ALA A 35 8.59 -20.37 8.40
N LEU A 36 9.58 -20.94 9.10
CA LEU A 36 9.89 -22.37 9.04
C LEU A 36 8.75 -23.24 9.61
N TRP A 37 8.02 -22.74 10.59
CA TRP A 37 6.87 -23.43 11.18
C TRP A 37 5.66 -23.46 10.25
N ILE A 38 5.38 -22.35 9.56
CA ILE A 38 4.16 -22.21 8.75
C ILE A 38 4.30 -22.83 7.35
N ARG A 39 5.51 -22.93 6.79
CA ARG A 39 5.75 -23.45 5.43
C ARG A 39 5.11 -24.81 5.12
N ARG A 40 4.94 -25.67 6.13
CA ARG A 40 4.34 -27.02 5.99
C ARG A 40 2.86 -27.02 5.58
N TYR A 41 2.21 -25.87 5.61
CA TYR A 41 0.80 -25.70 5.23
C TYR A 41 0.60 -25.33 3.75
N THR A 42 1.66 -24.98 3.03
CA THR A 42 1.62 -24.62 1.61
C THR A 42 1.82 -25.86 0.75
N ARG A 43 0.73 -26.42 0.20
CA ARG A 43 0.75 -27.69 -0.54
C ARG A 43 0.09 -27.64 -1.92
N SER A 44 -0.59 -26.54 -2.28
CA SER A 44 -1.22 -26.32 -3.58
C SER A 44 -0.85 -24.96 -4.21
N VAL A 45 -1.23 -24.74 -5.47
CA VAL A 45 -1.10 -23.42 -6.13
C VAL A 45 -1.99 -22.38 -5.43
N SER A 46 -3.23 -22.73 -5.07
CA SER A 46 -4.13 -21.87 -4.29
C SER A 46 -3.57 -21.50 -2.91
N ASP A 47 -2.90 -22.44 -2.21
CA ASP A 47 -2.19 -22.14 -0.97
C ASP A 47 -1.08 -21.11 -1.23
N PHE A 48 -0.32 -21.27 -2.33
CA PHE A 48 0.77 -20.37 -2.69
C PHE A 48 0.29 -18.98 -3.10
N LEU A 49 -0.80 -18.85 -3.86
CA LEU A 49 -1.28 -17.58 -4.42
C LEU A 49 -2.17 -16.79 -3.46
N ALA A 50 -3.05 -17.46 -2.74
CA ALA A 50 -4.17 -16.83 -2.03
C ALA A 50 -4.44 -17.45 -0.65
N ALA A 51 -3.47 -18.13 -0.06
CA ALA A 51 -3.62 -18.85 1.21
C ALA A 51 -4.88 -19.74 1.24
N ASN A 52 -5.26 -20.26 0.07
CA ASN A 52 -6.46 -21.06 -0.16
C ASN A 52 -7.74 -20.43 0.41
N ARG A 53 -7.85 -19.11 0.36
CA ARG A 53 -9.01 -18.35 0.83
C ARG A 53 -9.41 -18.74 2.26
N CYS A 54 -8.45 -18.81 3.17
CA CYS A 54 -8.69 -19.22 4.56
C CYS A 54 -8.52 -18.11 5.58
N ALA A 55 -8.12 -16.90 5.16
CA ALA A 55 -7.76 -15.83 6.07
C ALA A 55 -8.98 -15.13 6.70
N GLY A 56 -8.90 -14.89 8.00
CA GLY A 56 -9.84 -14.06 8.76
C GLY A 56 -9.53 -12.57 8.68
N ARG A 57 -10.49 -11.73 9.04
CA ARG A 57 -10.40 -10.27 8.89
C ARG A 57 -9.21 -9.61 9.61
N TYR A 58 -8.89 -10.00 10.84
CA TYR A 58 -7.87 -9.31 11.63
C TYR A 58 -6.47 -9.65 11.12
N LEU A 59 -6.27 -10.93 10.79
CA LEU A 59 -5.06 -11.39 10.15
C LEU A 59 -4.85 -10.64 8.83
N LEU A 60 -5.86 -10.61 7.95
CA LEU A 60 -5.80 -9.86 6.70
C LEU A 60 -5.48 -8.38 6.92
N THR A 61 -6.17 -7.72 7.84
CA THR A 61 -5.98 -6.30 8.12
C THR A 61 -4.54 -5.98 8.55
N LEU A 62 -3.96 -6.79 9.42
CA LEU A 62 -2.61 -6.56 9.91
C LEU A 62 -1.57 -6.88 8.83
N SER A 63 -1.73 -8.01 8.14
CA SER A 63 -0.75 -8.46 7.15
C SER A 63 -0.73 -7.57 5.91
N GLU A 64 -1.89 -7.26 5.31
CA GLU A 64 -1.96 -6.30 4.21
C GLU A 64 -1.45 -4.91 4.64
N GLY A 65 -1.71 -4.56 5.91
CA GLY A 65 -1.31 -3.30 6.49
C GLY A 65 0.20 -3.11 6.57
N ILE A 66 0.98 -4.11 6.98
CA ILE A 66 2.45 -3.99 7.05
C ILE A 66 3.10 -4.04 5.66
N ALA A 67 2.54 -4.83 4.73
CA ALA A 67 3.00 -4.88 3.35
C ALA A 67 2.96 -3.48 2.68
N ALA A 68 1.95 -2.66 3.01
CA ALA A 68 1.80 -1.29 2.54
C ALA A 68 2.64 -0.24 3.32
N PHE A 69 3.16 -0.60 4.50
CA PHE A 69 3.90 0.27 5.43
C PHE A 69 5.34 -0.23 5.68
N GLY A 70 6.06 -0.56 4.60
CA GLY A 70 7.49 -0.85 4.64
C GLY A 70 8.36 0.36 4.97
N VAL A 71 9.68 0.13 5.12
CA VAL A 71 10.68 1.18 5.40
C VAL A 71 10.57 2.35 4.41
N THR A 72 10.43 2.06 3.12
CA THR A 72 10.28 3.05 2.06
C THR A 72 9.05 3.94 2.28
N SER A 73 7.90 3.37 2.62
CA SER A 73 6.68 4.13 2.91
C SER A 73 6.75 4.88 4.25
N ILE A 74 7.47 4.34 5.24
CA ILE A 74 7.74 5.05 6.51
C ILE A 74 8.59 6.29 6.24
N ILE A 75 9.68 6.18 5.47
CA ILE A 75 10.54 7.30 5.06
C ILE A 75 9.75 8.32 4.22
N ALA A 76 8.88 7.87 3.30
CA ALA A 76 8.01 8.77 2.53
C ALA A 76 7.10 9.61 3.43
N ASN A 77 6.60 9.02 4.53
CA ASN A 77 5.83 9.74 5.53
C ASN A 77 6.71 10.66 6.37
N PHE A 78 7.95 10.27 6.67
CA PHE A 78 8.92 11.15 7.32
C PHE A 78 9.19 12.40 6.48
N GLU A 79 9.46 12.27 5.18
CA GLU A 79 9.61 13.41 4.26
C GLU A 79 8.36 14.32 4.31
N LYS A 80 7.16 13.74 4.17
CA LYS A 80 5.89 14.47 4.17
C LYS A 80 5.68 15.28 5.45
N PHE A 81 5.78 14.64 6.61
CA PHE A 81 5.48 15.27 7.90
C PHE A 81 6.63 16.17 8.37
N TYR A 82 7.88 15.92 7.96
CA TYR A 82 8.98 16.85 8.22
C TYR A 82 8.80 18.15 7.44
N GLN A 83 8.32 18.09 6.20
CA GLN A 83 8.12 19.27 5.35
C GLN A 83 6.86 20.07 5.69
N ALA A 84 5.76 19.40 6.07
CA ALA A 84 4.45 20.03 6.23
C ALA A 84 3.81 19.89 7.62
N GLY A 85 4.48 19.23 8.56
CA GLY A 85 4.11 19.20 9.98
C GLY A 85 2.73 18.59 10.23
N PHE A 86 2.08 19.06 11.30
CA PHE A 86 0.73 18.64 11.66
C PHE A 86 -0.33 19.06 10.64
N ALA A 87 -0.11 20.15 9.93
CA ALA A 87 -1.01 20.62 8.89
C ALA A 87 -1.20 19.60 7.74
N ALA A 88 -0.18 18.80 7.42
CA ALA A 88 -0.34 17.66 6.50
C ALA A 88 -1.35 16.62 7.02
N TYR A 89 -1.40 16.40 8.33
CA TYR A 89 -2.42 15.54 8.93
C TYR A 89 -3.81 16.15 8.81
N TRP A 90 -3.95 17.46 9.04
CA TRP A 90 -5.22 18.18 8.88
C TRP A 90 -5.82 17.94 7.50
N TRP A 91 -5.05 18.20 6.45
CA TRP A 91 -5.50 17.97 5.09
C TRP A 91 -5.73 16.48 4.80
N GLY A 92 -4.90 15.60 5.37
CA GLY A 92 -5.10 14.14 5.29
C GLY A 92 -6.45 13.67 5.83
N MET A 93 -7.07 14.38 6.80
CA MET A 93 -8.39 14.03 7.32
C MET A 93 -9.49 14.07 6.26
N MET A 94 -9.30 14.76 5.14
CA MET A 94 -10.26 14.75 4.01
C MET A 94 -10.40 13.37 3.36
N LEU A 95 -9.40 12.49 3.49
CA LEU A 95 -9.42 11.16 2.89
C LEU A 95 -10.36 10.20 3.64
N ALA A 96 -10.51 10.38 4.95
CA ALA A 96 -11.33 9.50 5.79
C ALA A 96 -12.82 9.45 5.37
N PRO A 97 -13.53 10.57 5.13
CA PRO A 97 -14.91 10.52 4.64
C PRO A 97 -15.01 9.94 3.23
N VAL A 98 -14.04 10.21 2.34
CA VAL A 98 -14.04 9.62 0.98
C VAL A 98 -13.87 8.11 1.04
N GLY A 99 -12.88 7.61 1.78
CA GLY A 99 -12.66 6.18 1.99
C GLY A 99 -13.86 5.50 2.65
N MET A 100 -14.52 6.18 3.58
CA MET A 100 -15.76 5.71 4.19
C MET A 100 -16.89 5.56 3.16
N VAL A 101 -17.14 6.59 2.33
CA VAL A 101 -18.19 6.54 1.30
C VAL A 101 -17.91 5.40 0.32
N VAL A 102 -16.66 5.24 -0.11
CA VAL A 102 -16.24 4.12 -0.99
C VAL A 102 -16.49 2.77 -0.31
N ALA A 103 -16.11 2.61 0.97
CA ALA A 103 -16.30 1.38 1.72
C ALA A 103 -17.78 1.04 2.00
N MET A 104 -18.61 2.04 2.31
CA MET A 104 -20.04 1.87 2.59
C MET A 104 -20.84 1.55 1.34
N SER A 105 -20.62 2.31 0.26
CA SER A 105 -21.31 2.12 -1.03
C SER A 105 -20.87 0.83 -1.73
N GLY A 106 -19.71 0.28 -1.36
CA GLY A 106 -19.08 -0.80 -2.12
C GLY A 106 -18.64 -0.34 -3.51
N TRP A 107 -18.34 0.96 -3.67
CA TRP A 107 -17.92 1.55 -4.94
C TRP A 107 -16.84 0.70 -5.60
N VAL A 108 -17.03 0.39 -6.88
CA VAL A 108 -16.25 -0.57 -7.70
C VAL A 108 -16.28 -2.02 -7.16
N ALA A 109 -15.89 -2.25 -5.90
CA ALA A 109 -15.72 -3.57 -5.32
C ALA A 109 -16.96 -4.46 -5.33
N TYR A 110 -18.14 -3.90 -5.07
CA TYR A 110 -19.39 -4.64 -5.09
C TYR A 110 -19.70 -5.17 -6.50
N ARG A 111 -19.68 -4.30 -7.51
CA ARG A 111 -19.94 -4.69 -8.90
C ARG A 111 -18.84 -5.57 -9.47
N PHE A 112 -17.58 -5.30 -9.14
CA PHE A 112 -16.47 -6.16 -9.53
C PHE A 112 -16.71 -7.60 -9.05
N ARG A 113 -17.18 -7.76 -7.80
CA ARG A 113 -17.49 -9.08 -7.28
C ARG A 113 -18.69 -9.76 -7.93
N GLU A 114 -19.70 -9.00 -8.36
CA GLU A 114 -20.81 -9.54 -9.17
C GLU A 114 -20.32 -10.13 -10.50
N THR A 115 -19.17 -9.69 -11.02
CA THR A 115 -18.57 -10.30 -12.23
C THR A 115 -18.02 -11.69 -12.00
N ARG A 116 -17.76 -12.08 -10.74
CA ARG A 116 -17.06 -13.34 -10.36
C ARG A 116 -15.66 -13.48 -10.94
N ALA A 117 -15.08 -12.41 -11.50
CA ALA A 117 -13.69 -12.40 -11.89
C ALA A 117 -12.80 -12.59 -10.65
N LEU A 118 -11.86 -13.52 -10.73
CA LEU A 118 -10.85 -13.75 -9.71
C LEU A 118 -9.78 -12.66 -9.71
N THR A 119 -9.45 -12.12 -10.89
CA THR A 119 -8.50 -11.01 -11.05
C THR A 119 -9.09 -9.87 -11.85
N MET A 120 -8.52 -8.67 -11.68
CA MET A 120 -8.91 -7.50 -12.49
C MET A 120 -8.65 -7.74 -13.99
N ALA A 121 -7.60 -8.49 -14.32
CA ALA A 121 -7.26 -8.81 -15.69
C ALA A 121 -8.30 -9.75 -16.34
N GLN A 122 -8.81 -10.73 -15.59
CA GLN A 122 -9.94 -11.56 -16.04
C GLN A 122 -11.18 -10.70 -16.35
N PHE A 123 -11.51 -9.76 -15.47
CA PHE A 123 -12.62 -8.82 -15.73
C PHE A 123 -12.39 -8.02 -17.03
N PHE A 124 -11.17 -7.56 -17.29
CA PHE A 124 -10.83 -6.87 -18.54
C PHE A 124 -11.01 -7.75 -19.78
N GLU A 125 -10.74 -9.05 -19.69
CA GLU A 125 -11.03 -9.98 -20.77
C GLU A 125 -12.53 -10.16 -20.99
N MET A 126 -13.30 -10.37 -19.92
CA MET A 126 -14.76 -10.49 -19.97
C MET A 126 -15.43 -9.25 -20.58
N ARG A 127 -14.91 -8.06 -20.25
CA ARG A 127 -15.53 -6.79 -20.64
C ARG A 127 -15.06 -6.26 -22.00
N TYR A 128 -13.79 -6.45 -22.35
CA TYR A 128 -13.17 -5.78 -23.48
C TYR A 128 -12.60 -6.77 -24.49
N SER A 129 -11.55 -7.50 -24.13
CA SER A 129 -10.98 -8.60 -24.94
C SER A 129 -9.79 -9.25 -24.25
N ARG A 130 -9.44 -10.46 -24.67
CA ARG A 130 -8.20 -11.16 -24.26
C ARG A 130 -6.93 -10.35 -24.58
N ARG A 131 -6.87 -9.71 -25.76
CA ARG A 131 -5.72 -8.87 -26.15
C ARG A 131 -5.56 -7.68 -25.20
N PHE A 132 -6.68 -7.11 -24.77
CA PHE A 132 -6.67 -5.99 -23.82
C PHE A 132 -6.26 -6.45 -22.42
N ARG A 133 -6.71 -7.64 -21.96
CA ARG A 133 -6.24 -8.25 -20.71
C ARG A 133 -4.72 -8.34 -20.66
N ILE A 134 -4.10 -8.91 -21.69
CA ILE A 134 -2.64 -9.08 -21.76
C ILE A 134 -1.92 -7.71 -21.73
N PHE A 135 -2.40 -6.76 -22.54
CA PHE A 135 -1.85 -5.41 -22.57
C PHE A 135 -1.94 -4.72 -21.20
N ALA A 136 -3.11 -4.74 -20.56
CA ALA A 136 -3.32 -4.14 -19.26
C ALA A 136 -2.52 -4.86 -18.16
N GLY A 137 -2.45 -6.19 -18.19
CA GLY A 137 -1.63 -7.00 -17.28
C GLY A 137 -0.15 -6.64 -17.38
N MET A 138 0.39 -6.56 -18.60
CA MET A 138 1.79 -6.15 -18.83
C MET A 138 2.03 -4.71 -18.36
N LEU A 139 1.12 -3.78 -18.65
CA LEU A 139 1.26 -2.39 -18.20
C LEU A 139 1.21 -2.26 -16.68
N THR A 140 0.32 -3.01 -16.01
CA THR A 140 0.25 -3.07 -14.55
C THR A 140 1.55 -3.59 -13.98
N TRP A 141 2.07 -4.69 -14.56
CA TRP A 141 3.31 -5.31 -14.11
C TRP A 141 4.51 -4.37 -14.28
N VAL A 142 4.67 -3.73 -15.45
CA VAL A 142 5.74 -2.75 -15.68
C VAL A 142 5.65 -1.57 -14.70
N SER A 143 4.46 -0.99 -14.54
CA SER A 143 4.24 0.11 -13.59
C SER A 143 4.55 -0.29 -12.15
N GLY A 144 4.11 -1.48 -11.73
CA GLY A 144 4.32 -2.03 -10.39
C GLY A 144 5.78 -2.34 -10.09
N VAL A 145 6.47 -2.98 -11.02
CA VAL A 145 7.88 -3.36 -10.89
C VAL A 145 8.79 -2.14 -10.94
N LEU A 146 8.48 -1.12 -11.76
CA LEU A 146 9.17 0.18 -11.71
C LEU A 146 8.95 0.86 -10.35
N ASN A 147 7.71 0.92 -9.87
CA ASN A 147 7.38 1.54 -8.59
C ASN A 147 8.13 0.87 -7.42
N TYR A 148 8.15 -0.46 -7.39
CA TYR A 148 8.90 -1.24 -6.39
C TYR A 148 10.42 -1.17 -6.57
N GLY A 149 10.89 -0.96 -7.80
CA GLY A 149 12.29 -1.16 -8.17
C GLY A 149 13.29 -0.31 -7.40
N VAL A 150 12.87 0.78 -6.74
CA VAL A 150 13.73 1.65 -5.90
C VAL A 150 13.76 1.25 -4.42
N PHE A 151 12.84 0.39 -3.98
CA PHE A 151 12.65 0.07 -2.57
C PHE A 151 13.91 -0.56 -1.95
N PRO A 152 14.56 -1.57 -2.57
CA PRO A 152 15.76 -2.17 -1.99
C PRO A 152 16.88 -1.16 -1.76
N GLY A 153 17.10 -0.22 -2.69
CA GLY A 153 18.12 0.82 -2.55
C GLY A 153 17.83 1.77 -1.39
N ILE A 154 16.56 2.16 -1.19
CA ILE A 154 16.13 3.01 -0.09
C ILE A 154 16.28 2.29 1.25
N VAL A 155 15.89 1.02 1.33
CA VAL A 155 16.09 0.15 2.50
C VAL A 155 17.57 0.05 2.83
N ALA A 156 18.42 -0.19 1.83
CA ALA A 156 19.86 -0.29 2.04
C ALA A 156 20.47 1.04 2.54
N ASN A 157 20.13 2.16 1.91
CA ASN A 157 20.57 3.49 2.37
C ASN A 157 20.12 3.77 3.81
N PHE A 158 18.88 3.41 4.16
CA PHE A 158 18.41 3.49 5.54
C PHE A 158 19.34 2.76 6.50
N PHE A 159 19.62 1.47 6.28
CA PHE A 159 20.48 0.71 7.18
C PHE A 159 21.94 1.17 7.19
N ILE A 160 22.47 1.63 6.05
CA ILE A 160 23.84 2.18 5.99
C ILE A 160 23.97 3.39 6.91
N HIS A 161 23.08 4.37 6.75
CA HIS A 161 23.19 5.65 7.45
C HIS A 161 22.65 5.57 8.88
N PHE A 162 21.57 4.82 9.11
CA PHE A 162 21.00 4.62 10.44
C PHE A 162 21.99 3.87 11.35
N CYS A 163 22.61 2.79 10.86
CA CYS A 163 23.54 2.00 11.66
C CYS A 163 24.99 2.51 11.65
N GLY A 164 25.33 3.47 10.78
CA GLY A 164 26.70 3.96 10.62
C GLY A 164 27.62 2.93 9.96
N LEU A 165 27.11 2.15 9.00
CA LEU A 165 27.90 1.17 8.25
C LEU A 165 28.82 1.87 7.23
N PRO A 166 29.99 1.28 6.91
CA PRO A 166 30.87 1.84 5.89
C PRO A 166 30.18 1.81 4.52
N GLN A 167 30.59 2.71 3.62
CA GLN A 167 30.05 2.78 2.25
C GLN A 167 30.51 1.61 1.36
N THR A 168 31.66 1.03 1.67
CA THR A 168 32.22 -0.16 1.02
C THR A 168 32.62 -1.20 2.05
N LEU A 169 32.51 -2.47 1.68
CA LEU A 169 32.98 -3.63 2.44
C LEU A 169 34.02 -4.37 1.60
N THR A 170 35.09 -4.84 2.23
CA THR A 170 36.06 -5.72 1.58
C THR A 170 35.64 -7.17 1.75
N ILE A 171 35.21 -7.83 0.68
CA ILE A 171 34.81 -9.25 0.67
C ILE A 171 35.81 -10.01 -0.21
N ALA A 172 36.52 -10.99 0.38
CA ALA A 172 37.54 -11.78 -0.31
C ALA A 172 38.59 -10.93 -1.09
N GLY A 173 38.97 -9.78 -0.53
CA GLY A 173 39.94 -8.86 -1.14
C GLY A 173 39.36 -7.88 -2.17
N VAL A 174 38.07 -7.95 -2.48
CA VAL A 174 37.39 -7.02 -3.41
C VAL A 174 36.55 -6.02 -2.62
N GLU A 175 36.70 -4.73 -2.92
CA GLU A 175 35.81 -3.70 -2.38
C GLU A 175 34.46 -3.71 -3.09
N VAL A 176 33.40 -3.93 -2.32
CA VAL A 176 32.02 -3.99 -2.80
C VAL A 176 31.21 -2.90 -2.11
N ARG A 177 30.34 -2.21 -2.84
CA ARG A 177 29.42 -1.22 -2.26
C ARG A 177 28.50 -1.91 -1.24
N THR A 178 28.49 -1.42 -0.01
CA THR A 178 27.65 -1.96 1.08
C THR A 178 26.17 -1.97 0.69
N LEU A 179 25.75 -0.98 -0.12
CA LEU A 179 24.41 -0.90 -0.71
C LEU A 179 24.01 -2.22 -1.38
N LEU A 180 24.86 -2.77 -2.25
CA LEU A 180 24.57 -4.00 -3.00
C LEU A 180 24.46 -5.21 -2.07
N VAL A 181 25.29 -5.27 -1.02
CA VAL A 181 25.29 -6.37 -0.05
C VAL A 181 23.99 -6.37 0.76
N ILE A 182 23.57 -5.21 1.26
CA ILE A 182 22.34 -5.09 2.04
C ILE A 182 21.11 -5.36 1.17
N MET A 183 21.08 -4.84 -0.06
CA MET A 183 20.01 -5.17 -1.01
C MET A 183 19.90 -6.66 -1.25
N ALA A 184 21.03 -7.34 -1.51
CA ALA A 184 21.05 -8.79 -1.72
C ALA A 184 20.60 -9.57 -0.47
N LEU A 185 20.95 -9.09 0.72
CA LEU A 185 20.53 -9.68 1.99
C LEU A 185 19.00 -9.63 2.16
N PHE A 186 18.39 -8.45 2.06
CA PHE A 186 16.95 -8.28 2.27
C PHE A 186 16.11 -8.97 1.20
N LEU A 187 16.48 -8.81 -0.08
CA LEU A 187 15.82 -9.53 -1.18
C LEU A 187 15.99 -11.04 -1.03
N GLY A 188 17.17 -11.50 -0.60
CA GLY A 188 17.42 -12.91 -0.32
C GLY A 188 16.52 -13.45 0.80
N MET A 189 16.39 -12.71 1.91
CA MET A 189 15.47 -13.06 3.00
C MET A 189 14.02 -13.13 2.51
N ALA A 190 13.56 -12.13 1.76
CA ALA A 190 12.21 -12.11 1.19
C ALA A 190 11.97 -13.31 0.26
N LEU A 191 12.91 -13.61 -0.64
CA LEU A 191 12.82 -14.78 -1.54
C LEU A 191 12.74 -16.10 -0.76
N LEU A 192 13.53 -16.26 0.30
CA LEU A 192 13.49 -17.46 1.16
C LEU A 192 12.11 -17.65 1.81
N LEU A 193 11.49 -16.56 2.29
CA LEU A 193 10.15 -16.58 2.87
C LEU A 193 9.08 -16.96 1.82
N VAL A 194 9.08 -16.26 0.68
CA VAL A 194 8.10 -16.50 -0.39
C VAL A 194 8.23 -17.91 -0.95
N PHE A 195 9.44 -18.42 -1.16
CA PHE A 195 9.65 -19.77 -1.71
C PHE A 195 9.23 -20.86 -0.71
N GLY A 196 9.46 -20.61 0.58
CA GLY A 196 9.09 -21.51 1.65
C GLY A 196 7.60 -21.77 1.72
N GLY A 197 6.77 -20.72 1.76
CA GLY A 197 5.34 -20.90 2.01
C GLY A 197 4.37 -20.01 1.22
N GLY A 198 4.81 -19.23 0.25
CA GLY A 198 3.94 -18.36 -0.54
C GLY A 198 3.08 -17.45 0.34
N MET A 199 1.85 -17.19 -0.10
CA MET A 199 0.93 -16.28 0.59
C MET A 199 0.58 -16.72 2.03
N VAL A 200 0.58 -18.02 2.33
CA VAL A 200 0.37 -18.51 3.70
C VAL A 200 1.51 -18.05 4.63
N ALA A 201 2.76 -18.19 4.19
CA ALA A 201 3.90 -17.77 5.00
C ALA A 201 3.93 -16.25 5.16
N VAL A 202 3.86 -15.53 4.03
CA VAL A 202 3.86 -14.06 3.98
C VAL A 202 2.81 -13.50 4.93
N MET A 203 1.57 -13.98 4.87
CA MET A 203 0.51 -13.46 5.72
C MET A 203 0.76 -13.69 7.22
N VAL A 204 1.28 -14.86 7.59
CA VAL A 204 1.51 -15.19 9.01
C VAL A 204 2.72 -14.44 9.56
N THR A 205 3.80 -14.33 8.79
CA THR A 205 4.96 -13.51 9.18
C THR A 205 4.56 -12.05 9.31
N ASP A 206 3.81 -11.54 8.34
CA ASP A 206 3.38 -10.14 8.30
C ASP A 206 2.49 -9.77 9.49
N PHE A 207 1.67 -10.70 9.99
CA PHE A 207 0.92 -10.47 11.21
C PHE A 207 1.82 -10.16 12.42
N PHE A 208 2.87 -10.96 12.62
CA PHE A 208 3.82 -10.73 13.72
C PHE A 208 4.65 -9.46 13.49
N GLN A 209 5.07 -9.20 12.24
CA GLN A 209 5.81 -7.99 11.86
C GLN A 209 4.98 -6.73 12.09
N ALA A 210 3.71 -6.72 11.66
CA ALA A 210 2.77 -5.62 11.88
C ALA A 210 2.58 -5.33 13.36
N GLN A 211 2.38 -6.38 14.16
CA GLN A 211 2.15 -6.23 15.58
C GLN A 211 3.39 -5.72 16.31
N PHE A 212 4.56 -6.25 15.97
CA PHE A 212 5.82 -5.78 16.51
C PHE A 212 6.05 -4.29 16.18
N LEU A 213 5.84 -3.89 14.91
CA LEU A 213 5.96 -2.50 14.48
C LEU A 213 5.03 -1.57 15.27
N ASN A 214 3.76 -1.95 15.44
CA ASN A 214 2.80 -1.13 16.19
C ASN A 214 3.21 -0.93 17.66
N ILE A 215 3.72 -1.97 18.32
CA ILE A 215 4.23 -1.89 19.70
C ILE A 215 5.44 -0.96 19.75
N VAL A 216 6.40 -1.13 18.83
CA VAL A 216 7.60 -0.28 18.77
C VAL A 216 7.23 1.18 18.54
N PHE A 217 6.26 1.48 17.68
CA PHE A 217 5.80 2.85 17.45
C PHE A 217 5.13 3.48 18.67
N LEU A 218 4.36 2.73 19.46
CA LEU A 218 3.83 3.22 20.74
C LEU A 218 4.96 3.55 21.73
N VAL A 219 5.96 2.69 21.84
CA VAL A 219 7.13 2.90 22.70
C VAL A 219 7.92 4.13 22.23
N LEU A 220 8.20 4.24 20.93
CA LEU A 220 8.92 5.37 20.35
C LEU A 220 8.18 6.68 20.57
N MET A 221 6.87 6.70 20.39
CA MET A 221 6.04 7.87 20.67
C MET A 221 6.18 8.32 22.12
N ALA A 222 6.09 7.41 23.09
CA ALA A 222 6.26 7.75 24.51
C ALA A 222 7.67 8.27 24.82
N VAL A 223 8.71 7.61 24.31
CA VAL A 223 10.11 8.01 24.51
C VAL A 223 10.41 9.37 23.89
N VAL A 224 9.95 9.59 22.66
CA VAL A 224 10.15 10.85 21.93
C VAL A 224 9.40 11.99 22.64
N PHE A 225 8.17 11.76 23.08
CA PHE A 225 7.42 12.78 23.82
C PHE A 225 8.11 13.16 25.13
N TYR A 226 8.68 12.18 25.84
CA TYR A 226 9.49 12.41 27.04
C TYR A 226 10.80 13.17 26.74
N LYS A 227 11.51 12.80 25.66
CA LYS A 227 12.80 13.39 25.29
C LYS A 227 12.69 14.80 24.72
N VAL A 228 11.66 15.06 23.92
CA VAL A 228 11.49 16.33 23.20
C VAL A 228 10.62 17.32 23.97
N GLY A 229 9.56 16.81 24.61
CA GLY A 229 8.59 17.64 25.32
C GLY A 229 7.66 18.46 24.41
N TRP A 230 6.43 18.68 24.87
CA TRP A 230 5.46 19.48 24.11
C TRP A 230 5.83 20.96 24.06
N GLY A 231 6.43 21.51 25.12
CA GLY A 231 6.85 22.94 25.19
C GLY A 231 7.83 23.31 24.07
N HIS A 232 8.97 22.61 24.00
CA HIS A 232 9.96 22.83 22.93
C HIS A 232 9.37 22.56 21.53
N THR A 233 8.42 21.63 21.43
CA THR A 233 7.69 21.37 20.18
C THR A 233 6.90 22.62 19.75
N VAL A 234 6.16 23.23 20.67
CA VAL A 234 5.42 24.48 20.42
C VAL A 234 6.35 25.63 20.06
N GLU A 235 7.47 25.79 20.76
CA GLU A 235 8.45 26.84 20.49
C GLU A 235 9.05 26.71 19.08
N ALA A 236 9.58 25.54 18.74
CA ALA A 236 10.23 25.30 17.45
C ALA A 236 9.27 25.45 16.26
N LEU A 237 8.07 24.87 16.36
CA LEU A 237 7.06 24.93 15.29
C LEU A 237 6.42 26.31 15.19
N SER A 238 6.38 27.09 16.28
CA SER A 238 5.90 28.48 16.22
C SER A 238 6.89 29.43 15.56
N ALA A 239 8.18 29.09 15.57
CA ALA A 239 9.26 29.86 14.96
C ALA A 239 9.34 29.72 13.43
N THR A 240 8.51 28.87 12.81
CA THR A 240 8.48 28.70 11.34
C THR A 240 8.10 30.01 10.64
N ALA A 241 8.74 30.29 9.51
CA ALA A 241 8.47 31.49 8.72
C ALA A 241 7.02 31.55 8.21
N PRO A 242 6.43 32.76 8.04
CA PRO A 242 5.08 32.91 7.48
C PRO A 242 4.92 32.25 6.11
N GLY A 243 3.81 31.53 5.93
CA GLY A 243 3.50 30.71 4.76
C GLY A 243 4.10 29.30 4.79
N LYS A 244 4.83 28.94 5.85
CA LYS A 244 5.45 27.61 6.06
C LYS A 244 5.08 27.02 7.42
N SER A 245 3.90 27.37 7.92
CA SER A 245 3.43 26.88 9.21
C SER A 245 3.35 25.35 9.22
N LEU A 246 3.85 24.78 10.32
CA LEU A 246 3.77 23.34 10.61
C LEU A 246 2.64 23.02 11.60
N PHE A 247 1.94 24.03 12.12
CA PHE A 247 0.78 23.90 13.01
C PHE A 247 -0.54 24.26 12.33
N ASP A 248 -0.57 25.45 11.76
CA ASP A 248 -1.73 26.03 11.10
C ASP A 248 -1.78 25.61 9.62
N PRO A 249 -2.76 24.79 9.21
CA PRO A 249 -2.91 24.34 7.83
C PRO A 249 -3.24 25.47 6.85
N PHE A 250 -3.71 26.63 7.33
CA PHE A 250 -4.10 27.76 6.50
C PHE A 250 -2.94 28.72 6.20
N ASP A 251 -1.81 28.59 6.91
CA ASP A 251 -0.57 29.36 6.68
C ASP A 251 0.52 28.52 5.99
N GLN A 252 0.17 27.89 4.86
CA GLN A 252 1.06 26.99 4.09
C GLN A 252 1.29 27.40 2.62
N SER A 253 1.06 28.66 2.27
CA SER A 253 1.14 29.16 0.88
C SER A 253 2.52 29.00 0.22
N LYS A 254 3.59 28.83 1.01
CA LYS A 254 4.97 28.63 0.53
C LYS A 254 5.44 27.18 0.60
N ILE A 255 4.54 26.22 0.86
CA ILE A 255 4.81 24.78 0.77
C ILE A 255 4.31 24.27 -0.59
N SER A 256 5.21 23.84 -1.47
CA SER A 256 4.87 23.44 -2.84
C SER A 256 4.21 22.07 -2.97
N ASP A 257 4.64 21.10 -2.15
CA ASP A 257 4.42 19.68 -2.46
C ASP A 257 3.35 19.01 -1.61
N PHE A 258 3.45 19.08 -0.28
CA PHE A 258 2.53 18.41 0.65
C PHE A 258 1.44 19.34 1.18
N ASN A 259 0.88 20.18 0.29
CA ASN A 259 -0.19 21.13 0.61
C ASN A 259 -1.59 20.54 0.35
N PHE A 260 -2.64 21.36 0.51
CA PHE A 260 -4.03 20.99 0.25
C PHE A 260 -4.24 20.22 -1.07
N TRP A 261 -3.65 20.66 -2.18
CA TRP A 261 -3.87 20.07 -3.50
C TRP A 261 -3.37 18.64 -3.59
N PHE A 262 -2.26 18.33 -2.93
CA PHE A 262 -1.76 16.95 -2.83
C PHE A 262 -2.82 16.04 -2.21
N PHE A 263 -3.41 16.42 -1.09
CA PHE A 263 -4.44 15.62 -0.42
C PHE A 263 -5.75 15.57 -1.22
N ALA A 264 -6.13 16.66 -1.89
CA ALA A 264 -7.30 16.67 -2.78
C ALA A 264 -7.14 15.72 -3.96
N ILE A 265 -5.96 15.65 -4.56
CA ILE A 265 -5.63 14.70 -5.63
C ILE A 265 -5.65 13.26 -5.10
N PHE A 266 -5.12 13.01 -3.89
CA PHE A 266 -5.23 11.70 -3.25
C PHE A 266 -6.68 11.30 -2.94
N ALA A 267 -7.54 12.26 -2.58
CA ALA A 267 -8.96 12.04 -2.35
C ALA A 267 -9.65 11.62 -3.66
N PHE A 268 -9.38 12.34 -4.76
CA PHE A 268 -9.84 11.95 -6.08
C PHE A 268 -9.32 10.55 -6.48
N LYS A 269 -8.02 10.30 -6.28
CA LYS A 269 -7.38 9.00 -6.56
C LYS A 269 -8.05 7.85 -5.80
N ALA A 270 -8.43 8.05 -4.53
CA ALA A 270 -9.10 7.02 -3.73
C ALA A 270 -10.44 6.57 -4.33
N PHE A 271 -11.18 7.50 -4.96
CA PHE A 271 -12.42 7.19 -5.67
C PHE A 271 -12.18 6.62 -7.07
N TYR A 272 -11.31 7.27 -7.84
CA TYR A 272 -11.06 6.96 -9.25
C TYR A 272 -10.34 5.62 -9.46
N ASN A 273 -9.34 5.31 -8.63
CA ASN A 273 -8.47 4.14 -8.75
C ASN A 273 -8.83 3.01 -7.76
N CYS A 274 -10.09 2.94 -7.32
CA CYS A 274 -10.55 1.87 -6.44
C CYS A 274 -10.32 0.48 -7.09
N LEU A 275 -9.67 -0.43 -6.37
CA LEU A 275 -9.18 -1.74 -6.88
C LEU A 275 -8.21 -1.67 -8.07
N GLY A 276 -7.69 -0.49 -8.44
CA GLY A 276 -6.74 -0.37 -9.55
C GLY A 276 -5.39 -0.97 -9.21
N TRP A 277 -4.79 -0.57 -8.09
CA TRP A 277 -3.45 -1.02 -7.70
C TRP A 277 -3.44 -2.49 -7.25
N GLN A 278 -2.55 -3.29 -7.82
CA GLN A 278 -2.49 -4.75 -7.60
C GLN A 278 -1.29 -5.22 -6.75
N GLY A 279 -0.50 -4.30 -6.17
CA GLY A 279 0.69 -4.66 -5.37
C GLY A 279 0.42 -5.47 -4.11
N THR A 280 -0.84 -5.59 -3.69
CA THR A 280 -1.31 -6.43 -2.57
C THR A 280 -2.38 -7.43 -3.01
N SER A 281 -2.37 -7.85 -4.29
CA SER A 281 -3.39 -8.73 -4.87
C SER A 281 -3.55 -10.07 -4.15
N GLY A 282 -2.45 -10.64 -3.62
CA GLY A 282 -2.49 -11.87 -2.82
C GLY A 282 -3.43 -11.77 -1.61
N TYR A 283 -3.45 -10.63 -0.91
CA TYR A 283 -4.34 -10.38 0.23
C TYR A 283 -5.80 -10.30 -0.18
N ASN A 284 -6.08 -9.60 -1.29
CA ASN A 284 -7.43 -9.44 -1.82
C ASN A 284 -8.10 -10.78 -2.16
N ALA A 285 -7.31 -11.76 -2.61
CA ALA A 285 -7.79 -13.09 -2.94
C ALA A 285 -7.87 -14.04 -1.71
N SER A 286 -7.27 -13.69 -0.58
CA SER A 286 -7.07 -14.63 0.54
C SER A 286 -8.21 -14.70 1.56
N ALA A 287 -9.19 -13.82 1.46
CA ALA A 287 -10.28 -13.76 2.43
C ALA A 287 -11.18 -14.98 2.40
N ARG A 288 -11.47 -15.53 3.59
CA ARG A 288 -12.33 -16.70 3.76
C ARG A 288 -13.74 -16.48 3.25
N THR A 289 -14.30 -15.29 3.49
CA THR A 289 -15.59 -14.93 2.92
C THR A 289 -15.59 -13.48 2.44
N PRO A 290 -16.41 -13.15 1.42
CA PRO A 290 -17.18 -11.92 1.33
C PRO A 290 -17.18 -10.95 2.51
N HIS A 291 -17.69 -11.42 3.66
CA HIS A 291 -17.95 -10.61 4.84
C HIS A 291 -16.66 -10.35 5.61
N GLU A 292 -15.78 -11.35 5.71
CA GLU A 292 -14.44 -11.18 6.29
C GLU A 292 -13.62 -10.15 5.50
N ALA A 293 -13.66 -10.19 4.16
CA ALA A 293 -12.98 -9.20 3.32
C ALA A 293 -13.50 -7.77 3.57
N LYS A 294 -14.83 -7.62 3.69
CA LYS A 294 -15.46 -6.32 3.98
C LYS A 294 -15.05 -5.80 5.36
N MET A 295 -15.11 -6.65 6.38
CA MET A 295 -14.74 -6.26 7.73
C MET A 295 -13.24 -6.00 7.86
N ALA A 296 -12.39 -6.73 7.11
CA ALA A 296 -10.95 -6.47 7.05
C ALA A 296 -10.66 -5.05 6.53
N ARG A 297 -11.36 -4.60 5.49
CA ARG A 297 -11.22 -3.23 4.96
C ARG A 297 -11.66 -2.17 5.97
N VAL A 298 -12.76 -2.40 6.68
CA VAL A 298 -13.24 -1.48 7.74
C VAL A 298 -12.20 -1.34 8.85
N LEU A 299 -11.62 -2.48 9.28
CA LEU A 299 -10.58 -2.52 10.30
C LEU A 299 -9.25 -1.94 9.79
N ALA A 300 -8.94 -2.11 8.50
CA ALA A 300 -7.74 -1.53 7.88
C ALA A 300 -7.81 0.00 7.87
N GLU A 301 -8.95 0.59 7.54
CA GLU A 301 -9.15 2.04 7.63
C GLU A 301 -9.00 2.56 9.06
N TRP A 302 -9.53 1.82 10.05
CA TRP A 302 -9.34 2.13 11.46
C TRP A 302 -7.85 2.12 11.85
N ARG A 303 -7.16 1.03 11.53
CA ARG A 303 -5.73 0.84 11.79
C ARG A 303 -4.90 1.92 11.12
N ASN A 304 -5.17 2.24 9.85
CA ASN A 304 -4.45 3.27 9.10
C ASN A 304 -4.51 4.62 9.82
N GLY A 305 -5.69 5.04 10.28
CA GLY A 305 -5.84 6.29 11.04
C GLY A 305 -4.92 6.34 12.27
N VAL A 306 -4.88 5.25 13.04
CA VAL A 306 -4.02 5.09 14.23
C VAL A 306 -2.53 5.09 13.86
N THR A 307 -2.12 4.33 12.84
CA THR A 307 -0.72 4.24 12.39
C THR A 307 -0.20 5.58 11.86
N TYR A 308 -1.02 6.33 11.09
CA TYR A 308 -0.62 7.64 10.56
C TYR A 308 -0.33 8.66 11.67
N LEU A 309 -1.11 8.62 12.75
CA LEU A 309 -0.91 9.47 13.92
C LEU A 309 0.43 9.19 14.60
N MET A 310 0.83 7.92 14.70
CA MET A 310 2.13 7.53 15.26
C MET A 310 3.30 7.94 14.35
N LEU A 311 3.15 7.77 13.03
CA LEU A 311 4.19 8.11 12.05
C LEU A 311 4.47 9.62 11.92
N MET A 312 3.53 10.46 12.34
CA MET A 312 3.68 11.91 12.30
C MET A 312 4.59 12.46 13.40
N ILE A 313 4.64 11.81 14.57
CA ILE A 313 5.32 12.35 15.76
C ILE A 313 6.85 12.30 15.59
N LEU A 314 7.38 11.22 15.02
CA LEU A 314 8.81 11.02 14.82
C LEU A 314 9.50 12.12 13.95
N PRO A 315 8.98 12.46 12.75
CA PRO A 315 9.55 13.52 11.93
C PRO A 315 9.40 14.91 12.56
N ILE A 316 8.32 15.16 13.32
CA ILE A 316 8.14 16.43 14.04
C ILE A 316 9.19 16.54 15.16
N ALA A 317 9.44 15.47 15.90
CA ALA A 317 10.49 15.45 16.90
C ALA A 317 11.88 15.68 16.30
N ALA A 318 12.19 15.05 15.16
CA ALA A 318 13.42 15.31 14.43
C ALA A 318 13.51 16.78 13.99
N TYR A 319 12.41 17.38 13.55
CA TYR A 319 12.36 18.81 13.21
C TYR A 319 12.70 19.69 14.41
N VAL A 320 12.10 19.42 15.59
CA VAL A 320 12.37 20.17 16.83
C VAL A 320 13.85 20.07 17.21
N VAL A 321 14.41 18.86 17.21
CA VAL A 321 15.84 18.64 17.52
C VAL A 321 16.74 19.43 16.58
N LEU A 322 16.38 19.55 15.31
CA LEU A 322 17.21 20.25 14.32
C LEU A 322 17.07 21.78 14.32
N HIS A 323 16.08 22.35 15.01
CA HIS A 323 15.77 23.79 14.93
C HIS A 323 15.64 24.49 16.28
N HIS A 324 15.68 23.75 17.40
CA HIS A 324 15.52 24.31 18.74
C HIS A 324 16.84 24.31 19.52
N ALA A 325 17.22 25.46 20.10
CA ALA A 325 18.50 25.67 20.79
C ALA A 325 18.74 24.73 21.99
N GLY A 326 17.66 24.13 22.53
CA GLY A 326 17.76 23.11 23.59
C GLY A 326 18.43 21.79 23.17
N TYR A 327 18.78 21.60 21.90
CA TYR A 327 19.31 20.33 21.36
C TYR A 327 20.63 20.47 20.59
N ASP A 328 21.38 21.56 20.77
CA ASP A 328 22.59 21.89 19.98
C ASP A 328 23.57 20.72 19.79
N ALA A 329 23.86 19.95 20.84
CA ALA A 329 24.76 18.80 20.75
C ALA A 329 24.23 17.68 19.83
N VAL A 330 22.93 17.38 19.94
CA VAL A 330 22.26 16.36 19.11
C VAL A 330 22.11 16.87 17.68
N GLN A 331 21.76 18.14 17.51
CA GLN A 331 21.67 18.83 16.22
C GLN A 331 23.00 18.77 15.47
N GLN A 332 24.12 19.13 16.12
CA GLN A 332 25.44 19.13 15.50
C GLN A 332 25.87 17.72 15.07
N SER A 333 25.59 16.71 15.90
CA SER A 333 25.85 15.30 15.56
C SER A 333 25.05 14.86 14.32
N ALA A 334 23.75 15.15 14.31
CA ALA A 334 22.88 14.80 13.18
C ALA A 334 23.30 15.53 11.89
N GLN A 335 23.57 16.84 11.96
CA GLN A 335 24.01 17.64 10.81
C GLN A 335 25.36 17.15 10.25
N THR A 336 26.29 16.74 11.11
CA THR A 336 27.58 16.17 10.68
C THR A 336 27.36 14.88 9.88
N SER A 337 26.52 13.99 10.39
CA SER A 337 26.19 12.73 9.71
C SER A 337 25.43 12.96 8.40
N LEU A 338 24.51 13.94 8.35
CA LEU A 338 23.78 14.29 7.13
C LEU A 338 24.68 14.93 6.07
N ALA A 339 25.60 15.81 6.48
CA ALA A 339 26.57 16.44 5.59
C ALA A 339 27.57 15.45 4.98
N ALA A 340 27.79 14.30 5.63
CA ALA A 340 28.61 13.23 5.10
C ALA A 340 27.92 12.42 3.98
N ILE A 341 26.62 12.60 3.77
CA ILE A 341 25.85 11.93 2.71
C ILE A 341 26.00 12.74 1.41
N GLY A 342 26.75 12.18 0.45
CA GLY A 342 27.06 12.89 -0.80
C GLY A 342 25.86 13.13 -1.72
N ASP A 343 24.81 12.31 -1.64
CA ASP A 343 23.59 12.48 -2.42
C ASP A 343 22.53 13.29 -1.64
N PRO A 344 22.12 14.49 -2.12
CA PRO A 344 21.19 15.35 -1.40
C PRO A 344 19.80 14.76 -1.16
N GLN A 345 19.30 13.93 -2.09
CA GLN A 345 18.00 13.28 -1.93
C GLN A 345 18.07 12.21 -0.85
N THR A 346 19.13 11.41 -0.84
CA THR A 346 19.39 10.44 0.23
C THR A 346 19.55 11.15 1.57
N ALA A 347 20.27 12.28 1.63
CA ALA A 347 20.37 13.08 2.85
C ALA A 347 18.99 13.55 3.35
N THR A 348 18.12 14.01 2.43
CA THR A 348 16.74 14.39 2.74
C THR A 348 15.96 13.21 3.35
N GLN A 349 16.03 12.04 2.74
CA GLN A 349 15.39 10.81 3.25
C GLN A 349 15.92 10.40 4.63
N MET A 350 17.22 10.58 4.86
CA MET A 350 17.90 10.19 6.08
C MET A 350 17.80 11.22 7.22
N THR A 351 17.26 12.41 6.95
CA THR A 351 17.10 13.49 7.95
C THR A 351 16.47 12.98 9.23
N VAL A 352 15.30 12.34 9.14
CA VAL A 352 14.58 11.84 10.31
C VAL A 352 15.27 10.61 10.91
N PRO A 353 15.62 9.55 10.14
CA PRO A 353 16.38 8.41 10.64
C PRO A 353 17.64 8.78 11.45
N VAL A 354 18.54 9.58 10.88
CA VAL A 354 19.83 9.94 11.49
C VAL A 354 19.62 10.81 12.74
N THR A 355 18.66 11.74 12.70
CA THR A 355 18.34 12.58 13.86
C THR A 355 17.77 11.75 15.02
N LEU A 356 16.92 10.76 14.73
CA LEU A 356 16.38 9.86 15.75
C LEU A 356 17.47 9.00 16.39
N VAL A 357 18.44 8.52 15.62
CA VAL A 357 19.59 7.78 16.16
C VAL A 357 20.42 8.64 17.12
N ALA A 358 20.63 9.91 16.79
CA ALA A 358 21.35 10.84 17.66
C ALA A 358 20.57 11.19 18.95
N LEU A 359 19.24 11.13 18.90
CA LEU A 359 18.36 11.48 20.03
C LEU A 359 18.06 10.31 20.99
N LEU A 360 17.86 9.12 20.44
CA LEU A 360 17.29 7.97 21.16
C LEU A 360 18.37 7.20 21.93
N PRO A 361 18.05 6.64 23.11
CA PRO A 361 18.98 5.80 23.84
C PRO A 361 19.16 4.42 23.19
N ALA A 362 20.25 3.75 23.53
CA ALA A 362 20.46 2.33 23.24
C ALA A 362 19.27 1.49 23.75
N GLY A 363 18.99 0.40 23.06
CA GLY A 363 17.77 -0.40 23.20
C GLY A 363 16.61 0.14 22.36
N ILE A 364 16.31 1.43 22.44
CA ILE A 364 15.23 2.05 21.64
C ILE A 364 15.65 2.20 20.17
N VAL A 365 16.91 2.55 19.92
CA VAL A 365 17.51 2.52 18.57
C VAL A 365 17.46 1.10 17.99
N GLY A 366 17.83 0.09 18.77
CA GLY A 366 17.74 -1.32 18.40
C GLY A 366 16.32 -1.80 18.11
N LEU A 367 15.32 -1.37 18.89
CA LEU A 367 13.90 -1.64 18.62
C LEU A 367 13.45 -1.03 17.30
N LEU A 368 13.83 0.23 17.02
CA LEU A 368 13.51 0.89 15.75
C LEU A 368 14.20 0.16 14.59
N ALA A 369 15.48 -0.19 14.71
CA ALA A 369 16.19 -0.97 13.70
C ALA A 369 15.51 -2.31 13.43
N ALA A 370 15.14 -3.05 14.48
CA ALA A 370 14.45 -4.33 14.36
C ALA A 370 13.09 -4.17 13.67
N ALA A 371 12.33 -3.12 14.01
CA ALA A 371 11.03 -2.86 13.40
C ALA A 371 11.17 -2.51 11.91
N MET A 372 12.22 -1.79 11.53
CA MET A 372 12.54 -1.49 10.14
C MET A 372 12.99 -2.74 9.38
N VAL A 373 13.73 -3.68 10.00
CA VAL A 373 14.04 -4.99 9.39
C VAL A 373 12.76 -5.75 9.10
N MET A 374 11.86 -5.83 10.09
CA MET A 374 10.57 -6.50 9.97
C MET A 374 9.71 -5.87 8.87
N ALA A 375 9.64 -4.53 8.80
CA ALA A 375 8.89 -3.81 7.78
C ALA A 375 9.50 -3.95 6.38
N ALA A 376 10.83 -3.96 6.24
CA ALA A 376 11.50 -4.15 4.96
C ALA A 376 11.18 -5.52 4.36
N VAL A 377 11.34 -6.58 5.17
CA VAL A 377 11.10 -7.95 4.73
C VAL A 377 9.63 -8.18 4.34
N ALA A 378 8.67 -7.66 5.11
CA ALA A 378 7.22 -7.77 4.85
C ALA A 378 6.75 -7.03 3.59
N THR A 379 7.43 -5.95 3.22
CA THR A 379 7.12 -5.26 1.96
C THR A 379 7.74 -5.99 0.78
N ASP A 380 9.01 -6.39 0.88
CA ASP A 380 9.70 -7.08 -0.20
C ASP A 380 9.01 -8.40 -0.54
N ASP A 381 8.67 -9.24 0.45
CA ASP A 381 8.04 -10.55 0.18
C ASP A 381 6.64 -10.42 -0.45
N SER A 382 5.82 -9.49 0.03
CA SER A 382 4.48 -9.19 -0.48
C SER A 382 4.51 -8.65 -1.91
N TYR A 383 5.43 -7.73 -2.21
CA TYR A 383 5.58 -7.15 -3.55
C TYR A 383 6.16 -8.15 -4.54
N LEU A 384 7.21 -8.87 -4.15
CA LEU A 384 7.82 -9.92 -4.98
C LEU A 384 6.79 -11.00 -5.32
N HIS A 385 6.02 -11.46 -4.33
CA HIS A 385 4.94 -12.41 -4.52
C HIS A 385 3.84 -11.87 -5.46
N SER A 386 3.33 -10.67 -5.20
CA SER A 386 2.22 -10.10 -5.96
C SER A 386 2.60 -9.83 -7.41
N TRP A 387 3.72 -9.14 -7.68
CA TRP A 387 4.15 -8.83 -9.04
C TRP A 387 4.60 -10.08 -9.81
N GLY A 388 5.24 -11.04 -9.13
CA GLY A 388 5.57 -12.33 -9.72
C GLY A 388 4.32 -13.13 -10.10
N SER A 389 3.31 -13.14 -9.23
CA SER A 389 2.04 -13.82 -9.49
C SER A 389 1.24 -13.17 -10.61
N ILE A 390 1.15 -11.83 -10.63
CA ILE A 390 0.46 -11.07 -11.69
C ILE A 390 1.07 -11.34 -13.06
N PHE A 391 2.40 -11.34 -13.17
CA PHE A 391 3.06 -11.63 -14.45
C PHE A 391 2.65 -13.00 -14.99
N VAL A 392 2.69 -14.02 -14.13
CA VAL A 392 2.31 -15.37 -14.55
C VAL A 392 0.82 -15.43 -14.87
N GLN A 393 -0.05 -15.05 -13.94
CA GLN A 393 -1.50 -15.21 -14.02
C GLN A 393 -2.17 -14.33 -15.07
N ASP A 394 -1.70 -13.11 -15.25
CA ASP A 394 -2.38 -12.11 -16.09
C ASP A 394 -1.68 -11.88 -17.44
N VAL A 395 -0.43 -12.35 -17.61
CA VAL A 395 0.31 -12.23 -18.87
C VAL A 395 0.65 -13.61 -19.44
N VAL A 396 1.42 -14.43 -18.72
CA VAL A 396 1.94 -15.70 -19.26
C VAL A 396 0.85 -16.74 -19.51
N LEU A 397 -0.05 -16.96 -18.56
CA LEU A 397 -1.11 -17.97 -18.68
C LEU A 397 -2.12 -17.62 -19.79
N PRO A 398 -2.57 -16.36 -19.96
CA PRO A 398 -3.42 -15.97 -21.09
C PRO A 398 -2.79 -16.21 -22.47
N PHE A 399 -1.46 -16.12 -22.62
CA PHE A 399 -0.76 -16.50 -23.85
C PHE A 399 -0.77 -18.01 -24.13
N ARG A 400 -1.07 -18.83 -23.12
CA ARG A 400 -1.20 -20.28 -23.23
C ARG A 400 -2.64 -20.76 -23.43
N HIS A 401 -3.59 -19.84 -23.67
CA HIS A 401 -4.97 -20.21 -23.96
C HIS A 401 -5.05 -21.27 -25.07
N GLY A 402 -5.83 -22.34 -24.85
CA GLY A 402 -5.97 -23.47 -25.78
C GLY A 402 -4.85 -24.51 -25.72
N LYS A 403 -3.88 -24.37 -24.80
CA LYS A 403 -2.86 -25.40 -24.50
C LYS A 403 -3.28 -26.22 -23.27
N PRO A 404 -2.73 -27.44 -23.09
CA PRO A 404 -2.98 -28.24 -21.88
C PRO A 404 -2.66 -27.45 -20.59
N PRO A 405 -3.47 -27.62 -19.53
CA PRO A 405 -3.20 -27.04 -18.22
C PRO A 405 -1.80 -27.37 -17.72
N LEU A 406 -1.20 -26.44 -16.98
CA LEU A 406 0.11 -26.69 -16.38
C LEU A 406 -0.01 -27.70 -15.24
N SER A 407 0.96 -28.60 -15.13
CA SER A 407 1.08 -29.39 -13.90
C SER A 407 1.38 -28.45 -12.72
N GLN A 408 0.90 -28.80 -11.52
CA GLN A 408 1.15 -28.01 -10.31
C GLN A 408 2.64 -27.68 -10.12
N ARG A 409 3.55 -28.64 -10.37
CA ARG A 409 5.00 -28.43 -10.25
C ARG A 409 5.52 -27.39 -11.24
N ALA A 410 5.08 -27.48 -12.50
CA ALA A 410 5.48 -26.52 -13.54
C ALA A 410 4.93 -25.12 -13.24
N HIS A 411 3.69 -25.04 -12.75
CA HIS A 411 3.06 -23.77 -12.37
C HIS A 411 3.81 -23.11 -11.20
N LEU A 412 4.08 -23.85 -10.12
CA LEU A 412 4.85 -23.34 -8.98
C LEU A 412 6.29 -22.94 -9.37
N PHE A 413 6.93 -23.68 -10.27
CA PHE A 413 8.24 -23.30 -10.80
C PHE A 413 8.19 -21.97 -11.55
N LEU A 414 7.21 -21.79 -12.45
CA LEU A 414 7.03 -20.56 -13.22
C LEU A 414 6.76 -19.36 -12.31
N LEU A 415 5.92 -19.52 -11.28
CA LEU A 415 5.68 -18.49 -10.27
C LEU A 415 6.98 -18.08 -9.56
N ARG A 416 7.74 -19.05 -9.04
CA ARG A 416 9.02 -18.79 -8.37
C ARG A 416 10.05 -18.13 -9.29
N ALA A 417 10.15 -18.59 -10.54
CA ALA A 417 11.04 -17.98 -11.54
C ALA A 417 10.65 -16.51 -11.83
N SER A 418 9.35 -16.21 -11.94
CA SER A 418 8.88 -14.84 -12.09
C SER A 418 9.18 -13.97 -10.87
N ILE A 419 9.09 -14.52 -9.67
CA ILE A 419 9.43 -13.81 -8.42
C ILE A 419 10.93 -13.47 -8.40
N VAL A 420 11.81 -14.40 -8.80
CA VAL A 420 13.25 -14.10 -8.98
C VAL A 420 13.46 -12.99 -10.00
N LEU A 421 12.75 -13.02 -11.13
CA LEU A 421 12.87 -11.98 -12.16
C LEU A 421 12.56 -10.60 -11.60
N VAL A 422 11.50 -10.46 -10.79
CA VAL A 422 11.16 -9.19 -10.12
C VAL A 422 12.26 -8.77 -9.13
N ALA A 423 12.81 -9.71 -8.35
CA ALA A 423 13.90 -9.41 -7.41
C ALA A 423 15.17 -8.95 -8.13
N VAL A 424 15.57 -9.62 -9.21
CA VAL A 424 16.72 -9.23 -10.03
C VAL A 424 16.50 -7.87 -10.68
N PHE A 425 15.29 -7.61 -11.20
CA PHE A 425 14.96 -6.29 -11.71
C PHE A 425 15.09 -5.22 -10.63
N ALA A 426 14.49 -5.42 -9.45
CA ALA A 426 14.53 -4.44 -8.37
C ALA A 426 15.96 -4.20 -7.87
N PHE A 427 16.79 -5.25 -7.80
CA PHE A 427 18.20 -5.13 -7.48
C PHE A 427 18.94 -4.27 -8.51
N CYS A 428 18.83 -4.58 -9.80
CA CYS A 428 19.49 -3.82 -10.86
C CYS A 428 18.97 -2.38 -10.92
N TRP A 429 17.65 -2.19 -10.88
CA TRP A 429 17.03 -0.87 -10.94
C TRP A 429 17.47 0.01 -9.76
N SER A 430 17.37 -0.48 -8.52
CA SER A 430 17.87 0.26 -7.33
C SER A 430 19.37 0.55 -7.38
N ALA A 431 20.18 -0.32 -7.98
CA ALA A 431 21.63 -0.13 -8.04
C ALA A 431 22.05 1.05 -8.93
N PHE A 432 21.26 1.36 -9.95
CA PHE A 432 21.61 2.32 -11.02
C PHE A 432 20.65 3.52 -11.14
N PHE A 433 19.40 3.42 -10.69
CA PHE A 433 18.41 4.47 -10.87
C PHE A 433 18.58 5.59 -9.83
N PRO A 434 18.89 6.83 -10.25
CA PRO A 434 19.01 7.95 -9.32
C PRO A 434 17.62 8.49 -8.98
N LEU A 435 17.19 8.31 -7.74
CA LEU A 435 15.96 8.91 -7.23
C LEU A 435 16.19 10.40 -6.93
N ARG A 436 15.37 11.29 -7.51
CA ARG A 436 15.57 12.75 -7.46
C ARG A 436 14.40 13.55 -6.88
N ASP A 437 13.36 12.88 -6.41
CA ASP A 437 12.14 13.52 -5.91
C ASP A 437 11.69 12.80 -4.62
N TYR A 438 10.76 13.43 -3.89
CA TYR A 438 10.13 12.82 -2.73
C TYR A 438 9.47 11.49 -3.10
N LEU A 439 9.49 10.56 -2.15
CA LEU A 439 9.04 9.18 -2.39
C LEU A 439 7.56 9.11 -2.79
N PHE A 440 6.69 9.93 -2.18
CA PHE A 440 5.29 9.99 -2.59
C PHE A 440 5.10 10.52 -4.02
N MET A 441 5.95 11.44 -4.48
CA MET A 441 5.90 11.95 -5.86
C MET A 441 6.34 10.86 -6.83
N TYR A 442 7.42 10.15 -6.50
CA TYR A 442 7.86 8.99 -7.26
C TYR A 442 6.78 7.90 -7.34
N PHE A 443 6.11 7.58 -6.23
CA PHE A 443 5.05 6.57 -6.22
C PHE A 443 3.87 6.98 -7.10
N LEU A 444 3.46 8.26 -7.05
CA LEU A 444 2.41 8.79 -7.90
C LEU A 444 2.79 8.70 -9.37
N LEU A 445 4.00 9.12 -9.76
CA LEU A 445 4.45 9.13 -11.14
C LEU A 445 4.52 7.73 -11.74
N THR A 446 5.23 6.81 -11.09
CA THR A 446 5.39 5.44 -11.57
C THR A 446 4.07 4.67 -11.52
N GLY A 447 3.24 4.88 -10.50
CA GLY A 447 1.91 4.30 -10.42
C GLY A 447 0.98 4.80 -11.52
N THR A 448 1.09 6.07 -11.93
CA THR A 448 0.26 6.69 -12.97
C THR A 448 0.46 6.06 -14.35
N ILE A 449 1.60 5.41 -14.62
CA ILE A 449 1.81 4.63 -15.85
C ILE A 449 0.66 3.65 -16.11
N TYR A 450 0.11 3.05 -15.04
CA TYR A 450 -1.06 2.17 -15.11
C TYR A 450 -2.33 2.80 -14.52
N LEU A 451 -2.23 3.44 -13.36
CA LEU A 451 -3.34 4.08 -12.64
C LEU A 451 -3.90 5.31 -13.36
N GLY A 452 -3.15 5.85 -14.34
CA GLY A 452 -3.61 6.90 -15.23
C GLY A 452 -4.90 6.49 -15.93
N GLY A 453 -4.88 5.36 -16.64
CA GLY A 453 -6.00 4.87 -17.43
C GLY A 453 -6.88 3.82 -16.77
N SER A 454 -6.35 3.00 -15.86
CA SER A 454 -7.08 1.84 -15.34
C SER A 454 -8.32 2.23 -14.55
N GLY A 455 -8.32 3.35 -13.82
CA GLY A 455 -9.52 3.86 -13.16
C GLY A 455 -10.69 4.06 -14.13
N ALA A 456 -10.45 4.69 -15.28
CA ALA A 456 -11.48 4.91 -16.31
C ALA A 456 -11.96 3.58 -16.91
N VAL A 457 -11.04 2.65 -17.14
CA VAL A 457 -11.35 1.32 -17.69
C VAL A 457 -12.18 0.48 -16.72
N ILE A 458 -11.85 0.49 -15.43
CA ILE A 458 -12.55 -0.24 -14.38
C ILE A 458 -13.95 0.33 -14.17
N ILE A 459 -14.04 1.65 -13.94
CA ILE A 459 -15.31 2.33 -13.70
C ILE A 459 -16.19 2.23 -14.95
N GLY A 460 -15.65 2.54 -16.13
CA GLY A 460 -16.38 2.43 -17.39
C GLY A 460 -16.86 1.02 -17.68
N GLY A 461 -16.04 0.01 -17.36
CA GLY A 461 -16.39 -1.39 -17.58
C GLY A 461 -17.53 -1.90 -16.68
N LEU A 462 -17.58 -1.45 -15.41
CA LEU A 462 -18.55 -1.88 -14.41
C LEU A 462 -19.84 -1.03 -14.36
N TYR A 463 -19.76 0.23 -14.80
CA TYR A 463 -20.84 1.20 -14.63
C TYR A 463 -21.39 1.76 -15.94
N TRP A 464 -20.71 1.60 -17.08
CA TRP A 464 -21.12 2.22 -18.33
C TRP A 464 -21.23 1.24 -19.50
N LYS A 465 -22.47 1.03 -19.95
CA LYS A 465 -22.79 0.13 -21.07
C LYS A 465 -22.16 0.56 -22.40
N ARG A 466 -21.83 1.84 -22.58
CA ARG A 466 -21.24 2.35 -23.84
C ARG A 466 -19.71 2.32 -23.87
N GLY A 467 -19.05 1.86 -22.80
CA GLY A 467 -17.60 1.71 -22.80
C GLY A 467 -17.13 0.73 -23.88
N THR A 468 -16.11 1.08 -24.65
CA THR A 468 -15.61 0.20 -25.73
C THR A 468 -14.16 -0.24 -25.48
N THR A 469 -13.75 -1.32 -26.14
CA THR A 469 -12.35 -1.78 -26.12
C THR A 469 -11.40 -0.73 -26.69
N ALA A 470 -11.81 -0.01 -27.74
CA ALA A 470 -11.03 1.11 -28.27
C ALA A 470 -10.86 2.22 -27.23
N GLY A 471 -11.94 2.63 -26.55
CA GLY A 471 -11.87 3.61 -25.47
C GLY A 471 -10.96 3.15 -24.33
N ALA A 472 -11.00 1.85 -23.98
CA ALA A 472 -10.13 1.28 -22.96
C ALA A 472 -8.64 1.35 -23.32
N TYR A 473 -8.26 1.01 -24.56
CA TYR A 473 -6.89 1.18 -25.05
C TYR A 473 -6.47 2.65 -25.02
N THR A 474 -7.29 3.56 -25.55
CA THR A 474 -6.94 5.00 -25.59
C THR A 474 -6.74 5.58 -24.19
N ALA A 475 -7.58 5.21 -23.23
CA ALA A 475 -7.46 5.65 -21.84
C ALA A 475 -6.12 5.22 -21.20
N MET A 476 -5.76 3.95 -21.38
CA MET A 476 -4.51 3.39 -20.85
C MET A 476 -3.27 3.99 -21.52
N ILE A 477 -3.28 4.11 -22.85
CA ILE A 477 -2.17 4.65 -23.63
C ILE A 477 -1.97 6.15 -23.32
N SER A 478 -3.05 6.94 -23.28
CA SER A 478 -2.95 8.37 -22.99
C SER A 478 -2.45 8.64 -21.56
N GLY A 479 -2.97 7.93 -20.56
CA GLY A 479 -2.50 8.06 -19.18
C GLY A 479 -1.03 7.67 -19.03
N CYS A 480 -0.63 6.57 -19.67
CA CYS A 480 0.77 6.12 -19.72
C CYS A 480 1.67 7.16 -20.43
N ALA A 481 1.24 7.69 -21.57
CA ALA A 481 1.99 8.69 -22.33
C ALA A 481 2.21 9.98 -21.51
N VAL A 482 1.16 10.49 -20.85
CA VAL A 482 1.28 11.66 -19.96
C VAL A 482 2.28 11.40 -18.84
N ALA A 483 2.23 10.23 -18.20
CA ALA A 483 3.17 9.86 -17.15
C ALA A 483 4.61 9.81 -17.65
N ILE A 484 4.88 9.09 -18.76
CA ILE A 484 6.23 8.94 -19.32
C ILE A 484 6.79 10.28 -19.80
N ILE A 485 5.97 11.09 -20.50
CA ILE A 485 6.38 12.42 -20.96
C ILE A 485 6.70 13.31 -19.75
N GLY A 486 5.83 13.29 -18.72
CA GLY A 486 6.04 14.07 -17.49
C GLY A 486 7.34 13.70 -16.77
N ILE A 487 7.60 12.40 -16.58
CA ILE A 487 8.84 11.89 -15.97
C ILE A 487 10.07 12.30 -16.80
N THR A 488 9.99 12.14 -18.12
CA THR A 488 11.09 12.47 -19.04
C THR A 488 11.40 13.97 -19.01
N LEU A 489 10.36 14.82 -19.04
CA LEU A 489 10.52 16.27 -18.93
C LEU A 489 11.10 16.65 -17.58
N GLN A 490 10.62 16.09 -16.47
CA GLN A 490 11.15 16.37 -15.13
C GLN A 490 12.64 15.99 -15.02
N ALA A 491 13.04 14.85 -15.59
CA ALA A 491 14.43 14.40 -15.60
C ALA A 491 15.34 15.26 -16.50
N ALA A 492 14.84 15.68 -17.67
CA ALA A 492 15.60 16.47 -18.64
C ALA A 492 15.63 17.97 -18.31
N TRP A 493 14.64 18.49 -17.55
CA TRP A 493 14.48 19.93 -17.29
C TRP A 493 15.74 20.62 -16.80
N PRO A 494 16.46 20.11 -15.77
CA PRO A 494 17.65 20.78 -15.24
C PRO A 494 18.82 20.82 -16.23
N HIS A 495 18.77 19.99 -17.28
CA HIS A 495 19.82 19.85 -18.27
C HIS A 495 19.57 20.68 -19.54
N ILE A 496 18.43 21.37 -19.65
CA ILE A 496 18.05 22.17 -20.82
C ILE A 496 18.01 23.66 -20.41
N PRO A 497 19.04 24.47 -20.76
CA PRO A 497 19.15 25.87 -20.32
C PRO A 497 17.92 26.73 -20.65
N ALA A 498 17.32 26.53 -21.83
CA ALA A 498 16.12 27.26 -22.24
C ALA A 498 14.91 26.98 -21.32
N LEU A 499 14.79 25.76 -20.80
CA LEU A 499 13.71 25.41 -19.86
C LEU A 499 14.00 25.93 -18.46
N VAL A 500 15.26 25.86 -18.00
CA VAL A 500 15.68 26.43 -16.71
C VAL A 500 15.48 27.95 -16.66
N ALA A 501 15.71 28.64 -17.79
CA ALA A 501 15.45 30.07 -17.93
C ALA A 501 13.97 30.43 -17.81
N LEU A 502 13.06 29.54 -18.24
CA LEU A 502 11.61 29.73 -18.07
C LEU A 502 11.16 29.46 -16.63
N ALA A 503 11.63 28.36 -16.05
CA ALA A 503 11.38 28.02 -14.66
C ALA A 503 12.57 27.22 -14.09
N PRO A 504 13.07 27.55 -12.88
CA PRO A 504 14.24 26.87 -12.30
C PRO A 504 14.10 25.35 -12.14
N LYS A 505 12.86 24.87 -12.02
CA LYS A 505 12.49 23.46 -11.99
C LYS A 505 11.22 23.23 -12.80
N PHE A 506 10.99 21.98 -13.19
CA PHE A 506 9.74 21.61 -13.85
C PHE A 506 8.54 22.04 -13.00
N PRO A 507 7.60 22.84 -13.54
CA PRO A 507 6.61 23.55 -12.73
C PRO A 507 5.48 22.65 -12.20
N VAL A 508 5.35 21.43 -12.72
CA VAL A 508 4.28 20.49 -12.35
C VAL A 508 4.86 19.33 -11.55
N ASN A 509 4.49 19.20 -10.28
CA ASN A 509 4.96 18.08 -9.46
C ASN A 509 4.24 16.76 -9.80
N GLY A 510 4.71 15.66 -9.20
CA GLY A 510 4.18 14.32 -9.48
C GLY A 510 2.69 14.15 -9.21
N ALA A 511 2.13 14.86 -8.23
CA ALA A 511 0.70 14.82 -7.93
C ALA A 511 -0.14 15.45 -9.05
N TRP A 512 0.25 16.63 -9.53
CA TRP A 512 -0.46 17.27 -10.64
C TRP A 512 -0.31 16.52 -11.96
N LEU A 513 0.87 15.95 -12.24
CA LEU A 513 1.05 15.05 -13.39
C LEU A 513 0.10 13.84 -13.33
N ALA A 514 -0.07 13.25 -12.15
CA ALA A 514 -1.03 12.16 -11.96
C ALA A 514 -2.47 12.62 -12.24
N MET A 515 -2.86 13.81 -11.74
CA MET A 515 -4.20 14.36 -11.99
C MET A 515 -4.46 14.65 -13.48
N ILE A 516 -3.47 15.21 -14.19
CA ILE A 516 -3.55 15.46 -15.64
C ILE A 516 -3.73 14.13 -16.39
N ALA A 517 -2.99 13.08 -16.00
CA ALA A 517 -3.13 11.76 -16.60
C ALA A 517 -4.54 11.19 -16.36
N TYR A 518 -5.06 11.27 -15.13
CA TYR A 518 -6.43 10.82 -14.81
C TYR A 518 -7.48 11.54 -15.66
N ALA A 519 -7.40 12.87 -15.73
CA ALA A 519 -8.32 13.67 -16.53
C ALA A 519 -8.25 13.31 -18.03
N THR A 520 -7.03 13.20 -18.58
CA THR A 520 -6.80 12.84 -19.98
C THR A 520 -7.35 11.44 -20.30
N SER A 521 -7.12 10.48 -19.41
CA SER A 521 -7.64 9.13 -19.55
C SER A 521 -9.17 9.06 -19.47
N ILE A 522 -9.80 9.81 -18.56
CA ILE A 522 -11.26 9.88 -18.46
C ILE A 522 -11.86 10.47 -19.74
N VAL A 523 -11.36 11.62 -20.18
CA VAL A 523 -11.86 12.31 -21.37
C VAL A 523 -11.69 11.44 -22.61
N SER A 524 -10.49 10.87 -22.81
CA SER A 524 -10.23 10.02 -23.97
C SER A 524 -11.05 8.73 -23.96
N TYR A 525 -11.23 8.09 -22.80
CA TYR A 525 -12.10 6.93 -22.64
C TYR A 525 -13.53 7.24 -23.09
N VAL A 526 -14.09 8.35 -22.61
CA VAL A 526 -15.47 8.76 -22.91
C VAL A 526 -15.63 9.10 -24.38
N LEU A 527 -14.78 9.98 -24.93
CA LEU A 527 -14.88 10.44 -26.31
C LEU A 527 -14.75 9.28 -27.31
N VAL A 528 -13.73 8.43 -27.16
CA VAL A 528 -13.53 7.30 -28.07
C VAL A 528 -14.61 6.26 -27.89
N SER A 529 -15.06 5.98 -26.67
CA SER A 529 -16.18 5.04 -26.45
C SER A 529 -17.46 5.54 -27.11
N LEU A 530 -17.79 6.83 -26.99
CA LEU A 530 -18.95 7.41 -27.67
C LEU A 530 -18.84 7.33 -29.19
N ALA A 531 -17.66 7.59 -29.75
CA ALA A 531 -17.41 7.54 -31.19
C ALA A 531 -17.39 6.12 -31.77
N THR A 532 -17.03 5.10 -30.98
CA THR A 532 -16.83 3.72 -31.46
C THR A 532 -17.89 2.73 -31.01
N CYS A 533 -18.77 3.11 -30.07
CA CYS A 533 -19.82 2.24 -29.54
C CYS A 533 -20.89 1.97 -30.60
N ARG A 534 -20.82 0.79 -31.24
CA ARG A 534 -21.86 0.30 -32.15
C ARG A 534 -23.07 -0.24 -31.38
N GLU A 535 -22.82 -1.08 -30.38
CA GLU A 535 -23.87 -1.67 -29.53
C GLU A 535 -23.49 -1.55 -28.04
N PRO A 536 -24.45 -1.24 -27.15
CA PRO A 536 -24.20 -1.22 -25.71
C PRO A 536 -23.86 -2.61 -25.17
N ALA A 537 -22.83 -2.70 -24.32
CA ALA A 537 -22.49 -3.94 -23.63
C ALA A 537 -23.62 -4.37 -22.68
N ASN A 538 -23.91 -5.68 -22.68
CA ASN A 538 -24.89 -6.28 -21.80
C ASN A 538 -24.32 -6.44 -20.37
N LEU A 539 -24.42 -5.37 -19.59
CA LEU A 539 -23.93 -5.36 -18.21
C LEU A 539 -24.69 -6.34 -17.31
N ASP A 540 -25.96 -6.61 -17.59
CA ASP A 540 -26.74 -7.58 -16.80
C ASP A 540 -26.18 -8.99 -16.95
N ARG A 541 -25.66 -9.35 -18.13
CA ARG A 541 -24.96 -10.62 -18.32
C ARG A 541 -23.65 -10.66 -17.55
N ILE A 542 -22.82 -9.61 -17.65
CA ILE A 542 -21.50 -9.55 -17.00
C ILE A 542 -21.65 -9.56 -15.46
N LEU A 543 -22.70 -8.92 -14.94
CA LEU A 543 -22.95 -8.79 -13.50
C LEU A 543 -23.94 -9.85 -12.97
N HIS A 544 -24.36 -10.81 -13.80
CA HIS A 544 -25.30 -11.88 -13.43
C HIS A 544 -26.62 -11.36 -12.84
N ARG A 545 -27.26 -10.41 -13.52
CA ARG A 545 -28.52 -9.74 -13.10
C ARG A 545 -29.70 -10.14 -13.98
N GLY A 546 -30.91 -9.95 -13.44
CA GLY A 546 -32.17 -10.19 -14.15
C GLY A 546 -32.26 -11.64 -14.65
N GLN A 547 -32.43 -11.81 -15.95
CA GLN A 547 -32.50 -13.13 -16.59
C GLN A 547 -31.19 -13.95 -16.52
N TYR A 548 -30.06 -13.31 -16.23
CA TYR A 548 -28.76 -13.97 -16.07
C TYR A 548 -28.43 -14.26 -14.60
N ALA A 549 -29.39 -14.04 -13.68
CA ALA A 549 -29.22 -14.39 -12.28
C ALA A 549 -29.11 -15.91 -12.11
N LEU A 550 -28.12 -16.35 -11.33
CA LEU A 550 -27.83 -17.77 -11.12
C LEU A 550 -28.65 -18.31 -9.94
N ALA A 551 -29.38 -19.40 -10.18
CA ALA A 551 -30.35 -19.98 -9.24
C ALA A 551 -29.71 -20.49 -7.92
N SER A 552 -28.44 -20.89 -7.95
CA SER A 552 -27.68 -21.34 -6.77
C SER A 552 -27.35 -20.21 -5.78
N GLU A 553 -27.69 -18.96 -6.10
CA GLU A 553 -27.07 -17.79 -5.47
C GLU A 553 -28.01 -16.67 -5.04
N ALA A 554 -29.28 -16.99 -4.75
CA ALA A 554 -30.08 -16.17 -3.82
C ALA A 554 -29.37 -15.92 -2.46
N VAL A 555 -28.28 -16.65 -2.17
CA VAL A 555 -27.46 -16.62 -0.94
C VAL A 555 -26.24 -15.67 -1.02
N SER A 556 -25.79 -15.22 -2.21
CA SER A 556 -24.51 -14.47 -2.36
C SER A 556 -24.65 -12.96 -2.56
N VAL A 557 -25.82 -12.49 -3.00
CA VAL A 557 -26.23 -11.09 -2.91
C VAL A 557 -26.34 -10.75 -1.41
N PRO A 558 -25.87 -9.59 -0.91
CA PRO A 558 -26.18 -9.20 0.45
C PRO A 558 -27.70 -9.21 0.54
N ASP A 559 -28.28 -10.17 1.26
CA ASP A 559 -29.73 -10.21 1.42
C ASP A 559 -30.12 -8.98 2.25
N LEU A 560 -30.45 -7.91 1.55
CA LEU A 560 -30.89 -6.64 2.09
C LEU A 560 -32.38 -6.68 2.42
N ALA A 561 -33.10 -7.75 2.06
CA ALA A 561 -34.52 -7.86 2.38
C ALA A 561 -34.69 -7.76 3.91
N GLY A 562 -35.74 -7.12 4.40
CA GLY A 562 -35.98 -6.95 5.84
C GLY A 562 -35.01 -6.05 6.62
N LEU A 563 -33.92 -5.54 6.02
CA LEU A 563 -33.07 -4.54 6.70
C LEU A 563 -33.70 -3.14 6.61
N PRO A 564 -33.73 -2.37 7.72
CA PRO A 564 -34.12 -0.97 7.69
C PRO A 564 -33.33 -0.19 6.64
N ARG A 565 -33.98 0.75 5.95
CA ARG A 565 -33.37 1.54 4.86
C ARG A 565 -32.06 2.20 5.29
N TRP A 566 -31.99 2.73 6.51
CA TRP A 566 -30.78 3.36 7.03
C TRP A 566 -29.60 2.37 7.13
N LYS A 567 -29.82 1.13 7.58
CA LYS A 567 -28.79 0.09 7.61
C LYS A 567 -28.29 -0.25 6.22
N ARG A 568 -29.21 -0.34 5.25
CA ARG A 568 -28.86 -0.63 3.84
C ARG A 568 -28.00 0.48 3.24
N VAL A 569 -28.40 1.75 3.44
CA VAL A 569 -27.65 2.93 2.97
C VAL A 569 -26.27 3.00 3.61
N LEU A 570 -26.18 2.67 4.89
CA LEU A 570 -24.89 2.66 5.60
C LEU A 570 -24.03 1.42 5.30
N GLY A 571 -24.46 0.53 4.41
CA GLY A 571 -23.67 -0.64 4.00
C GLY A 571 -23.70 -1.82 4.98
N PHE A 572 -24.64 -1.89 5.92
CA PHE A 572 -24.81 -3.09 6.74
C PHE A 572 -25.36 -4.26 5.90
N THR A 573 -24.94 -5.48 6.23
CA THR A 573 -25.47 -6.71 5.62
C THR A 573 -26.05 -7.62 6.69
N ARG A 574 -26.89 -8.59 6.32
CA ARG A 574 -27.46 -9.56 7.28
C ARG A 574 -26.40 -10.43 7.97
N ASN A 575 -25.22 -10.56 7.38
CA ASN A 575 -24.11 -11.33 7.95
C ASN A 575 -23.42 -10.63 9.14
N PHE A 576 -23.82 -9.39 9.47
CA PHE A 576 -23.25 -8.66 10.60
C PHE A 576 -23.72 -9.27 11.92
N THR A 577 -22.76 -9.85 12.65
CA THR A 577 -22.97 -10.28 14.03
C THR A 577 -23.18 -9.07 14.95
N ARG A 578 -23.59 -9.30 16.21
CA ARG A 578 -23.69 -8.21 17.21
C ARG A 578 -22.34 -7.47 17.38
N GLY A 579 -21.23 -8.20 17.38
CA GLY A 579 -19.88 -7.61 17.41
C GLY A 579 -19.57 -6.80 16.16
N ASP A 580 -19.94 -7.28 14.98
CA ASP A 580 -19.72 -6.56 13.72
C ASP A 580 -20.50 -5.24 13.69
N ASN A 581 -21.76 -5.27 14.16
CA ASN A 581 -22.57 -4.06 14.27
C ASN A 581 -21.90 -3.04 15.19
N ALA A 582 -21.39 -3.46 16.35
CA ALA A 582 -20.71 -2.57 17.29
C ALA A 582 -19.44 -1.96 16.68
N ILE A 583 -18.56 -2.78 16.10
CA ILE A 583 -17.32 -2.33 15.44
C ILE A 583 -17.64 -1.34 14.32
N TYR A 584 -18.62 -1.66 13.48
CA TYR A 584 -18.96 -0.85 12.32
C TYR A 584 -19.60 0.49 12.72
N LEU A 585 -20.53 0.48 13.68
CA LEU A 585 -21.13 1.70 14.22
C LEU A 585 -20.10 2.58 14.91
N PHE A 586 -19.22 1.99 15.72
CA PHE A 586 -18.14 2.72 16.36
C PHE A 586 -17.23 3.39 15.33
N LYS A 587 -16.82 2.67 14.29
CA LYS A 587 -16.00 3.22 13.20
C LYS A 587 -16.74 4.32 12.43
N LEU A 588 -18.03 4.15 12.14
CA LEU A 588 -18.86 5.19 11.51
C LEU A 588 -18.93 6.46 12.37
N GLY A 589 -19.22 6.31 13.66
CA GLY A 589 -19.29 7.43 14.60
C GLY A 589 -17.94 8.15 14.72
N TRP A 590 -16.84 7.39 14.84
CA TRP A 590 -15.49 7.94 14.91
C TRP A 590 -15.12 8.76 13.67
N THR A 591 -15.31 8.19 12.47
CA THR A 591 -15.04 8.92 11.23
C THR A 591 -15.97 10.12 11.06
N GLY A 592 -17.25 9.99 11.43
CA GLY A 592 -18.21 11.10 11.40
C GLY A 592 -17.80 12.25 12.30
N PHE A 593 -17.35 11.94 13.53
CA PHE A 593 -16.84 12.91 14.49
C PHE A 593 -15.63 13.68 13.95
N TRP A 594 -14.60 12.99 13.46
CA TRP A 594 -13.41 13.65 12.91
C TRP A 594 -13.69 14.39 11.61
N THR A 595 -14.61 13.89 10.77
CA THR A 595 -15.06 14.60 9.57
C THR A 595 -15.74 15.91 9.96
N LEU A 596 -16.59 15.89 10.99
CA LEU A 596 -17.26 17.09 11.49
C LEU A 596 -16.24 18.10 12.04
N ILE A 597 -15.25 17.65 12.83
CA ILE A 597 -14.15 18.49 13.30
C ILE A 597 -13.40 19.11 12.12
N PHE A 598 -13.05 18.31 11.12
CA PHE A 598 -12.33 18.79 9.94
C PHE A 598 -13.14 19.83 9.16
N VAL A 599 -14.42 19.58 8.89
CA VAL A 599 -15.28 20.50 8.14
C VAL A 599 -15.52 21.79 8.92
N LEU A 600 -15.97 21.70 10.17
CA LEU A 600 -16.24 22.89 11.00
C LEU A 600 -14.95 23.66 11.28
N GLY A 601 -13.87 22.97 11.65
CA GLY A 601 -12.57 23.60 11.87
C GLY A 601 -12.01 24.25 10.61
N THR A 602 -12.30 23.70 9.43
CA THR A 602 -11.89 24.32 8.16
C THR A 602 -12.70 25.58 7.87
N ILE A 603 -14.02 25.54 8.06
CA ILE A 603 -14.88 26.71 7.90
C ILE A 603 -14.47 27.81 8.88
N LEU A 604 -14.31 27.49 10.16
CA LEU A 604 -13.93 28.45 11.20
C LEU A 604 -12.50 28.98 10.98
N GLY A 605 -11.56 28.11 10.59
CA GLY A 605 -10.18 28.50 10.32
C GLY A 605 -10.04 29.44 9.12
N LEU A 606 -10.86 29.24 8.07
CA LEU A 606 -10.87 30.13 6.90
C LEU A 606 -11.64 31.45 7.13
N THR A 607 -12.55 31.50 8.10
CA THR A 607 -13.42 32.68 8.34
C THR A 607 -12.96 33.54 9.51
N ILE A 608 -12.62 32.94 10.63
CA ILE A 608 -12.23 33.62 11.89
C ILE A 608 -10.72 33.49 12.10
N GLY A 609 -10.12 32.38 11.68
CA GLY A 609 -8.74 32.03 11.99
C GLY A 609 -8.56 31.55 13.42
N PHE A 610 -7.47 30.83 13.67
CA PHE A 610 -7.10 30.36 15.00
C PHE A 610 -5.69 30.81 15.35
N SER A 611 -5.44 31.10 16.63
CA SER A 611 -4.07 31.39 17.08
C SER A 611 -3.23 30.11 17.08
N LYS A 612 -1.90 30.26 17.00
CA LYS A 612 -0.95 29.14 17.09
C LYS A 612 -1.14 28.32 18.38
N ASN A 613 -1.52 28.96 19.49
CA ASN A 613 -1.77 28.27 20.75
C ASN A 613 -3.03 27.38 20.71
N VAL A 614 -4.08 27.80 20.00
CA VAL A 614 -5.27 26.95 19.80
C VAL A 614 -4.92 25.73 18.97
N TRP A 615 -4.14 25.92 17.89
CA TRP A 615 -3.62 24.81 17.10
C TRP A 615 -2.75 23.88 17.93
N ALA A 616 -1.82 24.40 18.72
CA ALA A 616 -1.00 23.60 19.63
C ALA A 616 -1.87 22.78 20.61
N GLY A 617 -2.87 23.40 21.24
CA GLY A 617 -3.80 22.68 22.11
C GLY A 617 -4.55 21.55 21.38
N PHE A 618 -5.03 21.82 20.17
CA PHE A 618 -5.70 20.82 19.33
C PHE A 618 -4.77 19.65 18.98
N TRP A 619 -3.53 19.92 18.56
CA TRP A 619 -2.58 18.87 18.20
C TRP A 619 -2.15 18.03 19.39
N LEU A 620 -1.97 18.64 20.56
CA LEU A 620 -1.73 17.90 21.80
C LEU A 620 -2.91 16.97 22.12
N PHE A 621 -4.14 17.48 22.02
CA PHE A 621 -5.35 16.67 22.21
C PHE A 621 -5.38 15.48 21.23
N VAL A 622 -5.11 15.72 19.94
CA VAL A 622 -5.05 14.67 18.92
C VAL A 622 -4.00 13.62 19.29
N ILE A 623 -2.80 14.01 19.70
CA ILE A 623 -1.72 13.08 20.11
C ILE A 623 -2.15 12.22 21.30
N LEU A 624 -2.70 12.84 22.36
CA LEU A 624 -3.12 12.12 23.56
C LEU A 624 -4.24 11.10 23.27
N VAL A 625 -5.25 11.52 22.51
CA VAL A 625 -6.33 10.63 22.06
C VAL A 625 -5.76 9.48 21.23
N SER A 626 -4.82 9.78 20.33
CA SER A 626 -4.17 8.78 19.47
C SER A 626 -3.35 7.77 20.27
N ALA A 627 -2.70 8.20 21.35
CA ALA A 627 -1.94 7.31 22.22
C ALA A 627 -2.84 6.30 22.94
N ILE A 628 -3.97 6.78 23.48
CA ILE A 628 -4.96 5.95 24.17
C ILE A 628 -5.59 4.96 23.18
N VAL A 629 -6.09 5.48 22.06
CA VAL A 629 -6.75 4.67 21.02
C VAL A 629 -5.76 3.69 20.38
N GLY A 630 -4.52 4.11 20.16
CA GLY A 630 -3.46 3.28 19.63
C GLY A 630 -3.13 2.10 20.53
N THR A 631 -2.98 2.35 21.83
CA THR A 631 -2.75 1.28 22.83
C THR A 631 -3.90 0.28 22.85
N GLY A 632 -5.15 0.77 22.87
CA GLY A 632 -6.33 -0.10 22.80
C GLY A 632 -6.41 -0.90 21.49
N THR A 633 -6.06 -0.29 20.36
CA THR A 633 -6.06 -0.93 19.04
C THR A 633 -5.01 -2.04 18.96
N VAL A 634 -3.80 -1.82 19.49
CA VAL A 634 -2.72 -2.80 19.53
C VAL A 634 -3.14 -4.05 20.30
N ILE A 635 -3.78 -3.90 21.47
CA ILE A 635 -4.28 -5.01 22.28
C ILE A 635 -5.42 -5.75 21.55
N TRP A 636 -6.39 -5.00 21.04
CA TRP A 636 -7.54 -5.55 20.33
C TRP A 636 -7.13 -6.35 19.09
N PHE A 637 -6.22 -5.81 18.28
CA PHE A 637 -5.79 -6.43 17.02
C PHE A 637 -4.85 -7.61 17.27
N LEU A 638 -4.03 -7.58 18.32
CA LEU A 638 -3.27 -8.75 18.76
C LEU A 638 -4.21 -9.91 19.10
N TRP A 639 -5.22 -9.66 19.93
CA TRP A 639 -6.19 -10.69 20.31
C TRP A 639 -6.97 -11.23 19.10
N GLY A 640 -7.53 -10.33 18.28
CA GLY A 640 -8.29 -10.70 17.09
C GLY A 640 -7.45 -11.45 16.06
N GLY A 641 -6.23 -10.98 15.80
CA GLY A 641 -5.30 -11.58 14.85
C GLY A 641 -4.77 -12.93 15.32
N SER A 642 -4.48 -13.12 16.61
CA SER A 642 -4.10 -14.42 17.15
C SER A 642 -5.22 -15.45 17.01
N ARG A 643 -6.48 -15.05 17.23
CA ARG A 643 -7.64 -15.93 17.03
C ARG A 643 -7.78 -16.34 15.56
N ASP A 644 -7.65 -15.37 14.64
CA ASP A 644 -7.73 -15.61 13.21
C ASP A 644 -6.56 -16.47 12.70
N LEU A 645 -5.36 -16.32 13.27
CA LEU A 645 -4.20 -17.17 12.99
C LEU A 645 -4.44 -18.63 13.37
N VAL A 646 -4.98 -18.89 14.57
CA VAL A 646 -5.33 -20.25 15.00
C VAL A 646 -6.40 -20.85 14.07
N ALA A 647 -7.39 -20.05 13.68
CA ALA A 647 -8.42 -20.49 12.73
C ALA A 647 -7.83 -20.81 11.35
N LEU A 648 -6.93 -19.97 10.83
CA LEU A 648 -6.22 -20.20 9.57
C LEU A 648 -5.48 -21.55 9.59
N VAL A 649 -4.68 -21.80 10.62
CA VAL A 649 -3.88 -23.04 10.74
C VAL A 649 -4.77 -24.29 10.82
N ARG A 650 -5.90 -24.22 11.54
CA ARG A 650 -6.88 -25.31 11.60
C ARG A 650 -7.48 -25.58 10.22
N LEU A 651 -7.98 -24.53 9.55
CA LEU A 651 -8.57 -24.64 8.22
C LEU A 651 -7.57 -25.21 7.20
N LEU A 652 -6.34 -24.71 7.16
CA LEU A 652 -5.31 -25.21 6.24
C LEU A 652 -4.92 -26.68 6.50
N ARG A 653 -5.05 -27.15 7.74
CA ARG A 653 -4.81 -28.56 8.09
C ARG A 653 -5.92 -29.47 7.58
N GLU A 654 -7.17 -29.03 7.70
CA GLU A 654 -8.37 -29.82 7.39
C GLU A 654 -8.81 -29.71 5.93
N LYS A 655 -8.37 -28.67 5.20
CA LYS A 655 -8.86 -28.38 3.85
C LYS A 655 -8.41 -29.44 2.84
N GLN A 656 -9.40 -30.03 2.16
CA GLN A 656 -9.19 -30.78 0.92
C GLN A 656 -8.79 -29.80 -0.18
N ARG A 657 -7.72 -30.11 -0.91
CA ARG A 657 -7.12 -29.21 -1.89
C ARG A 657 -7.61 -29.61 -3.27
N ASP A 658 -8.17 -28.64 -3.98
CA ASP A 658 -8.52 -28.78 -5.38
C ASP A 658 -7.31 -28.40 -6.25
N ALA A 659 -6.98 -29.26 -7.20
CA ALA A 659 -5.89 -29.03 -8.15
C ALA A 659 -6.33 -28.14 -9.33
N SER A 660 -7.63 -28.01 -9.60
CA SER A 660 -8.16 -27.08 -10.62
C SER A 660 -8.27 -25.63 -10.13
N ASP A 661 -8.19 -25.38 -8.83
CA ASP A 661 -8.12 -24.00 -8.27
C ASP A 661 -6.69 -23.46 -8.41
N ASP A 662 -6.27 -23.18 -9.64
CA ASP A 662 -4.93 -22.69 -9.98
C ASP A 662 -4.91 -21.24 -10.50
N GLY A 663 -6.08 -20.60 -10.55
CA GLY A 663 -6.27 -19.22 -11.03
C GLY A 663 -6.63 -19.10 -12.51
N GLN A 664 -6.77 -20.22 -13.24
CA GLN A 664 -7.22 -20.24 -14.64
C GLN A 664 -8.73 -20.46 -14.78
N ILE A 665 -9.27 -20.07 -15.94
CA ILE A 665 -10.61 -20.46 -16.39
C ILE A 665 -10.44 -21.65 -17.33
N HIS A 666 -11.03 -22.79 -16.98
CA HIS A 666 -11.06 -23.95 -17.87
C HIS A 666 -12.37 -23.94 -18.67
N GLU A 667 -12.30 -24.18 -19.99
CA GLU A 667 -13.45 -24.11 -20.91
C GLU A 667 -14.61 -25.07 -20.53
N THR A 668 -14.38 -26.02 -19.63
CA THR A 668 -15.40 -26.92 -19.08
C THR A 668 -16.36 -26.26 -18.08
N GLU A 669 -16.16 -24.99 -17.71
CA GLU A 669 -17.05 -24.22 -16.81
C GLU A 669 -18.08 -23.33 -17.52
N THR A 670 -18.34 -23.52 -18.82
CA THR A 670 -19.63 -23.06 -19.35
C THR A 670 -20.72 -23.89 -18.69
N PRO A 671 -21.74 -23.29 -18.04
CA PRO A 671 -22.91 -24.04 -17.63
C PRO A 671 -23.45 -24.69 -18.90
N GLU A 672 -23.57 -26.01 -18.92
CA GLU A 672 -24.34 -26.69 -19.96
C GLU A 672 -25.66 -25.92 -20.09
N SER A 673 -25.96 -25.46 -21.31
CA SER A 673 -27.30 -24.97 -21.62
C SER A 673 -28.28 -26.03 -21.12
N PRO A 674 -29.38 -25.66 -20.43
CA PRO A 674 -30.33 -26.64 -19.99
C PRO A 674 -30.78 -27.41 -21.23
N LYS A 675 -30.41 -28.70 -21.29
CA LYS A 675 -30.89 -29.61 -22.32
C LYS A 675 -32.39 -29.44 -22.34
N THR A 676 -32.91 -29.06 -23.50
CA THR A 676 -34.34 -29.01 -23.78
C THR A 676 -34.94 -30.34 -23.38
N GLU A 677 -35.55 -30.39 -22.19
CA GLU A 677 -36.42 -31.49 -21.82
C GLU A 677 -37.46 -31.62 -22.92
N LYS A 678 -37.43 -32.75 -23.62
CA LYS A 678 -38.48 -33.16 -24.54
C LYS A 678 -39.78 -33.13 -23.73
N LYS A 679 -40.66 -32.17 -24.04
CA LYS A 679 -42.04 -32.16 -23.57
C LYS A 679 -42.66 -33.53 -23.81
N HIS A 680 -42.96 -34.25 -22.74
CA HIS A 680 -43.91 -35.37 -22.81
C HIS A 680 -45.28 -34.82 -23.25
N PRO A 681 -46.04 -35.58 -24.06
CA PRO A 681 -47.37 -35.16 -24.50
C PRO A 681 -48.35 -35.11 -23.32
N PRO A 682 -49.40 -34.28 -23.40
CA PRO A 682 -50.32 -34.06 -22.28
C PRO A 682 -51.14 -35.32 -21.99
N VAL A 683 -51.16 -35.71 -20.72
CA VAL A 683 -52.08 -36.72 -20.17
C VAL A 683 -53.48 -36.11 -20.10
N ALA A 684 -54.46 -36.84 -20.63
CA ALA A 684 -55.88 -36.47 -20.65
C ALA A 684 -56.47 -36.37 -19.23
N PRO A 685 -57.48 -35.51 -19.00
CA PRO A 685 -58.08 -35.36 -17.67
C PRO A 685 -58.97 -36.55 -17.33
N LEU A 686 -58.71 -37.17 -16.18
CA LEU A 686 -59.60 -38.14 -15.54
C LEU A 686 -60.83 -37.40 -14.99
N SER A 687 -61.99 -37.71 -15.58
CA SER A 687 -63.30 -37.46 -14.97
C SER A 687 -63.47 -38.37 -13.77
N ILE A 688 -63.93 -37.81 -12.64
CA ILE A 688 -64.42 -38.58 -11.49
C ILE A 688 -65.91 -38.20 -11.31
N PRO A 689 -66.81 -39.17 -11.10
CA PRO A 689 -68.24 -38.95 -10.89
C PRO A 689 -68.59 -38.22 -9.59
#